data_AF-A0AAD5U5X9-F1
#
_entry.id   AF-A0AAD5U5X9-F1
#
_cell.length_a   1.000
_cell.length_b   1.000
_cell.length_c   1.000
_cell.angle_alpha   90.00
_cell.angle_beta   90.00
_cell.angle_gamma   90.00
#
_symmetry.space_group_name_H-M   'P 1'
#
loop_
_entity.id
_entity.type
_entity.pdbx_description
1 polymer ?
#
loop_
_entity_poly.entity_id
_entity_poly.type
_entity_poly.pdbx_seq_one_letter_code
_entity_poly.pdbx_strand_id
1 'polypeptide(L)'
;MIRINPLYNSFHSLPCHDEVYILKKRLEISDLLARFEHFKLIPDGFGKFYYNNHMFTLASEISAKLNKKSLPETLREKVFKPAKMNETIMWEEVEDKSNLNMFTAAVLDIDPLSDSRIPDKFSALPISVNDDLFTVGSGCGGVLSHSVDMARYMQFLMSRAAGSLIKEKEFSEFVKPHINSQNPEKVNHYGLGIEVTEYEGNLSWDHDGQVFGYLAKMQILPEKELGVFVATNGYAHGPLMSITNVILDTLLEIPFEKKKNHPEYYAEEYKEEWKGKLRKFDEIVENKTMHQMDLSKYVGEFYNAGYGTFTLAFDAISKKIEGKLLDTTFFDFNHFDKEEFKCKSIYPNVNWAATTYYDKKSCWFDVENEEIVSVRLELEPGLKEGIIFLRFTGTSLKQKNKALCLDLIKKAKSSNAAMIFFPEVSDFFAENAQQASEYSELLSGDFVTSIKDGAKLNKIFVSIGIHEKFENKFYNSHIVINDKGDLISKYRKLHLFDVDIENGPKLLESDSTIKGNSIASPVETAVGRVGLGICYDLRFPEFSTLQRKKGAELLTFPSAFTVKTGISHWFPLLQARAIENQCYVVASAQIGKHNANRESFGHACVIDPWGSIIAQCPNVTYPCIALAEINLGYLKKIRLEMPVFEHRRMDIYSLTENL
;
A
#
# COMPACT_ATOMS: atom_id res chain seq x y z
N MET A 1 -18.47 -17.10 -15.02
CA MET A 1 -19.65 -17.78 -14.47
C MET A 1 -19.57 -17.77 -12.93
N ILE A 2 -19.41 -16.59 -12.34
CA ILE A 2 -19.39 -16.41 -10.87
C ILE A 2 -20.78 -15.90 -10.51
N ARG A 3 -21.58 -16.72 -9.83
CA ARG A 3 -22.84 -16.25 -9.24
C ARG A 3 -22.42 -15.21 -8.20
N ILE A 4 -22.92 -13.96 -8.27
CA ILE A 4 -22.66 -12.91 -7.25
C ILE A 4 -23.37 -13.23 -5.93
N ASN A 5 -24.41 -14.07 -5.98
CA ASN A 5 -25.28 -14.39 -4.85
C ASN A 5 -24.57 -15.02 -3.62
N PRO A 6 -23.47 -15.80 -3.72
CA PRO A 6 -22.71 -16.27 -2.56
C PRO A 6 -21.85 -15.17 -1.91
N LEU A 7 -21.31 -14.20 -2.67
CA LEU A 7 -20.40 -13.16 -2.14
C LEU A 7 -21.04 -12.24 -1.08
N TYR A 8 -22.36 -12.22 -1.00
CA TYR A 8 -23.10 -11.51 0.07
C TYR A 8 -23.86 -12.45 1.00
N ASN A 9 -24.33 -13.62 0.54
CA ASN A 9 -25.14 -14.54 1.36
C ASN A 9 -24.35 -15.61 2.12
N SER A 10 -23.09 -15.89 1.79
CA SER A 10 -22.28 -16.81 2.58
C SER A 10 -21.38 -16.05 3.54
N PHE A 11 -21.95 -15.50 4.61
CA PHE A 11 -21.27 -15.14 5.86
C PHE A 11 -19.76 -15.47 5.88
N HIS A 12 -18.95 -14.48 5.47
CA HIS A 12 -17.58 -14.72 5.06
C HIS A 12 -16.66 -14.67 6.28
N SER A 13 -15.66 -15.54 6.29
CA SER A 13 -14.59 -15.55 7.29
C SER A 13 -13.52 -14.49 7.02
N LEU A 14 -13.77 -13.48 6.17
CA LEU A 14 -12.81 -12.39 5.98
C LEU A 14 -12.91 -11.38 7.13
N PRO A 15 -11.78 -10.89 7.69
CA PRO A 15 -11.81 -9.91 8.77
C PRO A 15 -12.22 -8.49 8.34
N CYS A 16 -12.48 -7.63 9.33
CA CYS A 16 -13.05 -6.28 9.19
C CYS A 16 -11.96 -5.22 8.88
N HIS A 17 -11.34 -5.34 7.71
CA HIS A 17 -10.08 -4.64 7.36
C HIS A 17 -10.18 -3.15 6.98
N ASP A 18 -11.08 -2.39 7.60
CA ASP A 18 -11.34 -1.00 7.21
C ASP A 18 -10.16 -0.04 7.43
N GLU A 19 -9.12 -0.40 8.19
CA GLU A 19 -7.90 0.42 8.32
C GLU A 19 -7.01 0.45 7.07
N VAL A 20 -7.21 -0.49 6.12
CA VAL A 20 -6.47 -0.54 4.84
C VAL A 20 -7.09 0.41 3.81
N TYR A 21 -8.21 1.06 4.16
CA TYR A 21 -9.06 1.84 3.28
C TYR A 21 -8.46 3.16 2.79
N ILE A 22 -7.41 3.65 3.45
CA ILE A 22 -6.83 4.94 3.11
C ILE A 22 -5.63 4.70 2.20
N LEU A 23 -5.90 4.48 0.92
CA LEU A 23 -4.86 4.57 -0.08
C LEU A 23 -5.06 5.86 -0.87
N LYS A 24 -4.00 6.65 -0.99
CA LYS A 24 -3.94 7.89 -1.82
C LYS A 24 -4.37 7.66 -3.28
N LYS A 25 -4.54 6.40 -3.71
CA LYS A 25 -4.86 5.98 -5.08
C LYS A 25 -5.82 4.77 -5.05
N ARG A 26 -6.81 4.75 -5.95
CA ARG A 26 -7.65 3.58 -6.23
C ARG A 26 -6.74 2.37 -6.47
N LEU A 27 -6.93 1.30 -5.71
CA LEU A 27 -6.29 0.02 -6.02
C LEU A 27 -6.91 -0.55 -7.29
N GLU A 28 -6.08 -1.01 -8.21
CA GLU A 28 -6.56 -1.82 -9.32
C GLU A 28 -7.16 -3.12 -8.78
N ILE A 29 -8.16 -3.67 -9.46
CA ILE A 29 -8.79 -4.95 -9.04
C ILE A 29 -7.73 -6.05 -8.88
N SER A 30 -6.71 -6.05 -9.74
CA SER A 30 -5.61 -7.02 -9.67
C SER A 30 -4.83 -6.90 -8.36
N ASP A 31 -4.65 -5.68 -7.85
CA ASP A 31 -3.95 -5.45 -6.59
C ASP A 31 -4.82 -5.87 -5.40
N LEU A 32 -6.12 -5.58 -5.46
CA LEU A 32 -7.09 -6.00 -4.46
C LEU A 32 -7.17 -7.53 -4.37
N LEU A 33 -7.26 -8.22 -5.52
CA LEU A 33 -7.28 -9.67 -5.61
C LEU A 33 -5.97 -10.29 -5.12
N ALA A 34 -4.83 -9.70 -5.46
CA ALA A 34 -3.53 -10.16 -4.96
C ALA A 34 -3.45 -10.05 -3.43
N ARG A 35 -3.99 -8.98 -2.83
CA ARG A 35 -4.04 -8.81 -1.37
C ARG A 35 -4.94 -9.85 -0.69
N PHE A 36 -6.07 -10.19 -1.29
CA PHE A 36 -6.97 -11.21 -0.73
C PHE A 36 -6.31 -12.59 -0.57
N GLU A 37 -5.31 -12.94 -1.38
CA GLU A 37 -4.55 -14.19 -1.18
C GLU A 37 -3.78 -14.22 0.16
N HIS A 38 -3.51 -13.06 0.75
CA HIS A 38 -2.72 -12.92 1.97
C HIS A 38 -3.57 -12.69 3.22
N PHE A 39 -4.88 -12.52 3.09
CA PHE A 39 -5.77 -12.33 4.24
C PHE A 39 -6.06 -13.66 4.92
N LYS A 40 -5.77 -13.74 6.22
CA LYS A 40 -6.13 -14.89 7.04
C LYS A 40 -7.64 -14.87 7.29
N LEU A 41 -8.25 -16.04 7.17
CA LEU A 41 -9.66 -16.23 7.50
C LEU A 41 -9.85 -16.27 9.03
N ILE A 42 -10.93 -15.67 9.52
CA ILE A 42 -11.41 -15.79 10.89
C ILE A 42 -11.87 -17.24 11.12
N PRO A 43 -11.25 -17.97 12.07
CA PRO A 43 -11.55 -19.39 12.30
C PRO A 43 -13.03 -19.69 12.59
N ASP A 44 -13.71 -18.78 13.31
CA ASP A 44 -15.10 -18.94 13.75
C ASP A 44 -16.10 -18.13 12.90
N GLY A 45 -15.66 -17.57 11.76
CA GLY A 45 -16.42 -16.57 10.98
C GLY A 45 -17.53 -17.13 10.08
N PHE A 46 -17.63 -18.46 9.91
CA PHE A 46 -18.71 -19.05 9.11
C PHE A 46 -20.07 -18.80 9.76
N GLY A 47 -20.94 -18.04 9.09
CA GLY A 47 -22.27 -17.69 9.60
C GLY A 47 -22.40 -16.30 10.22
N LYS A 48 -21.32 -15.51 10.32
CA LYS A 48 -21.35 -14.11 10.77
C LYS A 48 -20.95 -13.12 9.65
N PHE A 49 -21.63 -11.98 9.59
CA PHE A 49 -21.31 -10.91 8.65
C PHE A 49 -20.27 -9.97 9.28
N TYR A 50 -19.23 -9.65 8.52
CA TYR A 50 -18.25 -8.63 8.85
C TYR A 50 -18.27 -7.58 7.74
N TYR A 51 -18.45 -6.32 8.13
CA TYR A 51 -18.38 -5.22 7.18
C TYR A 51 -16.94 -5.10 6.64
N ASN A 52 -16.80 -4.93 5.32
CA ASN A 52 -15.49 -4.82 4.69
C ASN A 52 -15.61 -4.06 3.36
N ASN A 53 -15.05 -2.85 3.33
CA ASN A 53 -15.10 -1.99 2.14
C ASN A 53 -14.41 -2.59 0.89
N HIS A 54 -13.40 -3.45 1.04
CA HIS A 54 -12.78 -4.13 -0.10
C HIS A 54 -13.74 -5.08 -0.79
N MET A 55 -14.66 -5.71 -0.05
CA MET A 55 -15.68 -6.57 -0.64
C MET A 55 -16.70 -5.77 -1.46
N PHE A 56 -17.11 -4.60 -0.99
CA PHE A 56 -17.96 -3.68 -1.76
C PHE A 56 -17.26 -3.14 -3.01
N THR A 57 -15.94 -2.89 -2.91
CA THR A 57 -15.12 -2.51 -4.07
C THR A 57 -15.07 -3.62 -5.10
N LEU A 58 -14.74 -4.85 -4.69
CA LEU A 58 -14.73 -6.01 -5.58
C LEU A 58 -16.11 -6.27 -6.22
N ALA A 59 -17.18 -6.18 -5.43
CA ALA A 59 -18.54 -6.41 -5.91
C ALA A 59 -18.96 -5.40 -6.98
N SER A 60 -18.61 -4.14 -6.79
CA SER A 60 -18.89 -3.07 -7.76
C SER A 60 -18.14 -3.27 -9.07
N GLU A 61 -16.88 -3.72 -9.00
CA GLU A 61 -16.07 -4.03 -10.17
C GLU A 61 -16.57 -5.27 -10.93
N ILE A 62 -17.02 -6.29 -10.19
CA ILE A 62 -17.71 -7.45 -10.77
C ILE A 62 -19.01 -6.99 -11.44
N SER A 63 -19.78 -6.11 -10.81
CA SER A 63 -21.02 -5.56 -11.35
C SER A 63 -20.76 -4.81 -12.66
N ALA A 64 -19.77 -3.91 -12.69
CA ALA A 64 -19.36 -3.18 -13.90
C ALA A 64 -19.00 -4.14 -15.04
N LYS A 65 -18.15 -5.15 -14.76
CA LYS A 65 -17.76 -6.16 -15.76
C LYS A 65 -18.92 -7.00 -16.28
N LEU A 66 -19.85 -7.41 -15.40
CA LEU A 66 -21.01 -8.20 -15.81
C LEU A 66 -22.02 -7.39 -16.64
N ASN A 67 -22.16 -6.10 -16.34
CA ASN A 67 -23.01 -5.19 -17.09
C ASN A 67 -22.35 -4.65 -18.37
N LYS A 68 -21.05 -4.90 -18.57
CA LYS A 68 -20.22 -4.35 -19.66
C LYS A 68 -20.31 -2.81 -19.74
N LYS A 69 -20.37 -2.18 -18.56
CA LYS A 69 -20.50 -0.73 -18.36
C LYS A 69 -19.62 -0.31 -17.20
N SER A 70 -19.27 0.98 -17.12
CA SER A 70 -18.62 1.52 -15.93
C SER A 70 -19.58 1.45 -14.73
N LEU A 71 -19.03 1.54 -13.51
CA LEU A 71 -19.84 1.63 -12.31
C LEU A 71 -20.76 2.87 -12.32
N PRO A 72 -20.29 4.08 -12.71
CA PRO A 72 -21.17 5.25 -12.85
C PRO A 72 -22.31 5.04 -13.84
N GLU A 73 -22.04 4.45 -15.00
CA GLU A 73 -23.08 4.14 -15.99
C GLU A 73 -24.12 3.15 -15.44
N THR A 74 -23.65 2.14 -14.71
CA THR A 74 -24.52 1.12 -14.11
C THR A 74 -25.40 1.74 -13.02
N LEU A 75 -24.84 2.52 -12.10
CA LEU A 75 -25.61 3.19 -11.03
C LEU A 75 -26.55 4.27 -11.59
N ARG A 76 -26.15 4.99 -12.63
CA ARG A 76 -27.01 5.99 -13.28
C ARG A 76 -28.24 5.35 -13.93
N GLU A 77 -28.06 4.21 -14.61
CA GLU A 77 -29.16 3.47 -15.21
C GLU A 77 -30.05 2.80 -14.16
N LYS A 78 -29.43 2.14 -13.17
CA LYS A 78 -30.12 1.25 -12.24
C LYS A 78 -30.62 1.96 -10.98
N VAL A 79 -30.01 3.05 -10.54
CA VAL A 79 -30.39 3.70 -9.27
C VAL A 79 -30.83 5.13 -9.53
N PHE A 80 -29.97 5.96 -10.13
CA PHE A 80 -30.21 7.39 -10.20
C PHE A 80 -31.41 7.75 -11.10
N LYS A 81 -31.49 7.22 -12.33
CA LYS A 81 -32.64 7.49 -13.22
C LYS A 81 -33.98 7.03 -12.62
N PRO A 82 -34.12 5.79 -12.11
CA PRO A 82 -35.34 5.32 -11.44
C PRO A 82 -35.73 6.14 -10.22
N ALA A 83 -34.75 6.51 -9.38
CA ALA A 83 -34.95 7.39 -8.24
C ALA A 83 -35.08 8.87 -8.63
N LYS A 84 -34.97 9.22 -9.92
CA LYS A 84 -34.99 10.61 -10.43
C LYS A 84 -33.90 11.49 -9.79
N MET A 85 -32.74 10.93 -9.46
CA MET A 85 -31.57 11.63 -8.95
C MET A 85 -30.74 12.16 -10.12
N ASN A 86 -31.12 13.30 -10.69
CA ASN A 86 -30.57 13.75 -11.98
C ASN A 86 -29.24 14.53 -11.85
N GLU A 87 -28.96 15.08 -10.66
CA GLU A 87 -27.83 15.97 -10.39
C GLU A 87 -26.75 15.27 -9.55
N THR A 88 -27.04 14.06 -9.06
CA THR A 88 -26.07 13.23 -8.35
C THR A 88 -24.96 12.79 -9.30
N ILE A 89 -23.73 13.05 -8.90
CA ILE A 89 -22.53 12.66 -9.63
C ILE A 89 -21.71 11.67 -8.81
N MET A 90 -21.12 10.71 -9.49
CA MET A 90 -20.17 9.80 -8.87
C MET A 90 -18.85 10.50 -8.68
N TRP A 91 -18.17 10.18 -7.58
CA TRP A 91 -16.84 10.70 -7.31
C TRP A 91 -15.83 10.41 -8.46
N GLU A 92 -16.00 9.29 -9.16
CA GLU A 92 -15.16 8.87 -10.28
C GLU A 92 -15.32 9.74 -11.54
N GLU A 93 -16.44 10.48 -11.66
CA GLU A 93 -16.74 11.36 -12.79
C GLU A 93 -16.15 12.77 -12.62
N VAL A 94 -15.53 13.05 -11.47
CA VAL A 94 -14.93 14.35 -11.17
C VAL A 94 -13.53 14.40 -11.81
N GLU A 95 -13.46 14.86 -13.07
CA GLU A 95 -12.21 15.00 -13.82
C GLU A 95 -11.29 16.10 -13.25
N ASP A 96 -9.99 15.78 -13.23
CA ASP A 96 -8.87 16.61 -12.79
C ASP A 96 -9.07 17.27 -11.40
N LYS A 97 -8.55 16.57 -10.39
CA LYS A 97 -8.43 17.03 -9.00
C LYS A 97 -7.87 18.45 -8.85
N SER A 98 -7.19 19.00 -9.87
CA SER A 98 -6.68 20.38 -9.83
C SER A 98 -7.72 21.48 -10.11
N ASN A 99 -8.90 21.17 -10.63
CA ASN A 99 -9.92 22.14 -11.07
C ASN A 99 -11.18 22.22 -10.19
N LEU A 100 -11.21 21.51 -9.06
CA LEU A 100 -12.29 21.64 -8.07
C LEU A 100 -12.18 22.99 -7.33
N ASN A 101 -12.70 24.06 -7.93
CA ASN A 101 -13.03 25.30 -7.22
C ASN A 101 -14.28 25.09 -6.34
N MET A 102 -14.28 24.05 -5.51
CA MET A 102 -15.25 23.88 -4.44
C MET A 102 -14.79 24.74 -3.26
N PHE A 103 -15.48 25.85 -3.03
CA PHE A 103 -15.30 26.65 -1.83
C PHE A 103 -16.02 25.95 -0.67
N THR A 104 -15.30 25.53 0.36
CA THR A 104 -15.93 25.26 1.65
C THR A 104 -16.30 26.59 2.28
N ALA A 105 -17.59 26.79 2.59
CA ALA A 105 -17.96 27.80 3.55
C ALA A 105 -17.59 27.25 4.94
N ALA A 106 -16.80 28.01 5.69
CA ALA A 106 -16.56 27.93 7.13
C ALA A 106 -16.11 26.58 7.76
N VAL A 107 -14.85 26.55 8.20
CA VAL A 107 -14.48 25.85 9.44
C VAL A 107 -14.75 26.81 10.60
N LEU A 108 -15.69 26.43 11.46
CA LEU A 108 -15.76 26.91 12.84
C LEU A 108 -14.66 26.14 13.59
N ASP A 109 -13.51 26.77 13.80
CA ASP A 109 -12.44 26.23 14.62
C ASP A 109 -12.90 26.35 16.09
N ILE A 110 -13.74 25.41 16.52
CA ILE A 110 -14.13 25.30 17.92
C ILE A 110 -13.06 24.43 18.57
N ASP A 111 -12.05 25.08 19.16
CA ASP A 111 -11.24 24.44 20.19
C ASP A 111 -12.19 24.09 21.36
N PRO A 112 -12.46 22.79 21.62
CA PRO A 112 -13.38 22.37 22.66
C PRO A 112 -12.89 22.72 24.08
N LEU A 113 -11.65 23.21 24.22
CA LEU A 113 -11.03 23.65 25.47
C LEU A 113 -11.00 25.19 25.64
N SER A 114 -11.35 25.97 24.61
CA SER A 114 -11.39 27.43 24.71
C SER A 114 -12.81 27.94 24.98
N ASP A 115 -12.98 28.74 26.04
CA ASP A 115 -14.26 29.32 26.46
C ASP A 115 -14.70 30.52 25.59
N SER A 116 -14.00 30.78 24.47
CA SER A 116 -14.29 31.89 23.57
C SER A 116 -15.33 31.49 22.51
N ARG A 117 -16.59 31.79 22.82
CA ARG A 117 -17.71 31.70 21.87
C ARG A 117 -17.59 32.75 20.75
N ILE A 118 -17.60 32.25 19.50
CA ILE A 118 -17.99 32.87 18.22
C ILE A 118 -17.07 33.97 17.65
N PRO A 119 -16.39 33.73 16.51
CA PRO A 119 -15.91 34.79 15.63
C PRO A 119 -16.91 35.12 14.50
N ASP A 120 -17.22 36.42 14.33
CA ASP A 120 -18.11 37.00 13.28
C ASP A 120 -17.56 36.94 11.83
N LYS A 121 -16.60 36.05 11.52
CA LYS A 121 -15.93 36.02 10.21
C LYS A 121 -16.06 34.68 9.51
N PHE A 122 -16.92 34.65 8.50
CA PHE A 122 -16.93 33.61 7.46
C PHE A 122 -15.74 33.82 6.52
N SER A 123 -14.88 32.82 6.39
CA SER A 123 -13.85 32.78 5.35
C SER A 123 -14.06 31.54 4.49
N ALA A 124 -13.97 31.72 3.17
CA ALA A 124 -13.97 30.62 2.23
C ALA A 124 -12.57 29.99 2.25
N LEU A 125 -12.48 28.71 2.64
CA LEU A 125 -11.22 27.98 2.56
C LEU A 125 -11.17 27.28 1.19
N PRO A 126 -10.15 27.55 0.36
CA PRO A 126 -9.91 26.74 -0.82
C PRO A 126 -9.59 25.31 -0.36
N ILE A 127 -10.29 24.32 -0.91
CA ILE A 127 -9.93 22.91 -0.70
C ILE A 127 -8.56 22.72 -1.36
N SER A 128 -7.50 22.65 -0.55
CA SER A 128 -6.20 22.21 -1.02
C SER A 128 -6.28 20.73 -1.31
N VAL A 129 -6.17 20.35 -2.57
CA VAL A 129 -6.18 18.94 -2.99
C VAL A 129 -4.85 18.24 -2.62
N ASN A 130 -3.94 18.97 -1.97
CA ASN A 130 -2.71 18.47 -1.36
C ASN A 130 -2.87 18.13 0.13
N ASP A 131 -4.04 18.33 0.75
CA ASP A 131 -4.23 17.91 2.14
C ASP A 131 -4.45 16.40 2.20
N ASP A 132 -3.35 15.70 2.41
CA ASP A 132 -3.14 14.25 2.50
C ASP A 132 -4.07 13.49 3.47
N LEU A 133 -4.94 14.18 4.20
CA LEU A 133 -5.72 13.65 5.32
C LEU A 133 -7.16 13.24 4.98
N PHE A 134 -7.72 13.63 3.82
CA PHE A 134 -9.18 13.53 3.62
C PHE A 134 -9.66 12.92 2.29
N THR A 135 -8.80 12.15 1.60
CA THR A 135 -9.30 11.13 0.65
C THR A 135 -9.92 9.90 1.34
N VAL A 136 -10.14 9.99 2.66
CA VAL A 136 -10.95 9.05 3.46
C VAL A 136 -12.41 9.22 3.06
N GLY A 137 -12.85 8.50 2.01
CA GLY A 137 -14.25 8.58 1.60
C GLY A 137 -14.56 8.16 0.18
N SER A 138 -13.56 7.87 -0.66
CA SER A 138 -13.81 7.24 -1.96
C SER A 138 -14.07 5.74 -1.79
N GLY A 139 -15.04 5.40 -0.94
CA GLY A 139 -15.68 4.10 -0.98
C GLY A 139 -16.20 3.82 -2.36
N CYS A 140 -16.24 2.55 -2.71
CA CYS A 140 -16.78 2.18 -4.00
C CYS A 140 -18.24 2.64 -4.08
N GLY A 141 -18.55 3.53 -5.03
CA GLY A 141 -19.88 4.13 -5.14
C GLY A 141 -20.09 5.45 -4.40
N GLY A 142 -19.04 6.11 -3.91
CA GLY A 142 -19.17 7.46 -3.32
C GLY A 142 -19.77 8.46 -4.31
N VAL A 143 -20.77 9.22 -3.84
CA VAL A 143 -21.49 10.22 -4.63
C VAL A 143 -21.39 11.61 -4.00
N LEU A 144 -21.38 12.63 -4.87
CA LEU A 144 -21.72 13.99 -4.48
C LEU A 144 -23.18 14.22 -4.90
N SER A 145 -24.02 14.56 -3.92
CA SER A 145 -25.45 14.75 -4.12
C SER A 145 -25.95 15.94 -3.31
N HIS A 146 -27.16 16.41 -3.62
CA HIS A 146 -27.83 17.48 -2.90
C HIS A 146 -29.12 16.98 -2.23
N SER A 147 -29.68 17.80 -1.33
CA SER A 147 -30.84 17.43 -0.53
C SER A 147 -32.05 16.93 -1.33
N VAL A 148 -32.39 17.55 -2.47
CA VAL A 148 -33.52 17.12 -3.31
C VAL A 148 -33.32 15.71 -3.90
N ASP A 149 -32.14 15.37 -4.39
CA ASP A 149 -31.85 14.04 -4.93
C ASP A 149 -31.81 12.99 -3.82
N MET A 150 -31.22 13.33 -2.66
CA MET A 150 -31.24 12.46 -1.49
C MET A 150 -32.65 12.25 -0.92
N ALA A 151 -33.54 13.25 -0.97
CA ALA A 151 -34.95 13.07 -0.62
C ALA A 151 -35.64 12.08 -1.55
N ARG A 152 -35.35 12.14 -2.86
CA ARG A 152 -35.88 11.16 -3.83
C ARG A 152 -35.30 9.76 -3.61
N TYR A 153 -34.03 9.67 -3.21
CA TYR A 153 -33.41 8.40 -2.82
C TYR A 153 -34.10 7.79 -1.60
N MET A 154 -34.39 8.59 -0.57
CA MET A 154 -35.16 8.14 0.60
C MET A 154 -36.57 7.66 0.21
N GLN A 155 -37.26 8.38 -0.67
CA GLN A 155 -38.56 7.94 -1.21
C GLN A 155 -38.45 6.63 -1.98
N PHE A 156 -37.39 6.48 -2.78
CA PHE A 156 -37.11 5.26 -3.51
C PHE A 156 -36.86 4.07 -2.56
N LEU A 157 -36.11 4.26 -1.47
CA LEU A 157 -35.92 3.25 -0.42
C LEU A 157 -37.22 2.92 0.32
N MET A 158 -38.01 3.91 0.71
CA MET A 158 -39.32 3.69 1.37
C MET A 158 -40.29 2.91 0.48
N SER A 159 -40.22 3.11 -0.84
CA SER A 159 -40.97 2.31 -1.82
C SER A 159 -40.45 0.88 -1.98
N ARG A 160 -39.44 0.47 -1.21
CA ARG A 160 -38.72 -0.81 -1.35
C ARG A 160 -38.16 -1.02 -2.76
N ALA A 161 -37.75 0.07 -3.40
CA ALA A 161 -37.34 0.08 -4.81
C ALA A 161 -38.40 -0.53 -5.76
N ALA A 162 -39.70 -0.30 -5.48
CA ALA A 162 -40.82 -0.80 -6.27
C ALA A 162 -40.67 -0.42 -7.76
N GLY A 163 -40.81 -1.41 -8.65
CA GLY A 163 -40.57 -1.22 -10.09
C GLY A 163 -39.39 -2.00 -10.68
N SER A 164 -38.83 -2.98 -9.94
CA SER A 164 -38.00 -4.12 -10.40
C SER A 164 -36.45 -4.00 -10.40
N LEU A 165 -35.87 -3.14 -9.56
CA LEU A 165 -34.41 -3.08 -9.42
C LEU A 165 -33.82 -4.04 -8.41
N ILE A 166 -34.50 -4.20 -7.28
CA ILE A 166 -34.12 -5.11 -6.20
C ILE A 166 -35.37 -5.92 -5.89
N LYS A 167 -35.29 -7.25 -5.85
CA LYS A 167 -36.45 -8.05 -5.47
C LYS A 167 -36.63 -7.95 -3.96
N GLU A 168 -37.87 -8.15 -3.49
CA GLU A 168 -38.24 -7.97 -2.09
C GLU A 168 -37.33 -8.74 -1.12
N LYS A 169 -36.90 -9.94 -1.50
CA LYS A 169 -35.97 -10.74 -0.71
C LYS A 169 -34.61 -10.05 -0.54
N GLU A 170 -34.04 -9.55 -1.62
CA GLU A 170 -32.76 -8.84 -1.59
C GLU A 170 -32.86 -7.49 -0.85
N PHE A 171 -33.98 -6.77 -0.98
CA PHE A 171 -34.21 -5.54 -0.21
C PHE A 171 -34.35 -5.81 1.28
N SER A 172 -35.07 -6.88 1.64
CA SER A 172 -35.22 -7.32 3.03
C SER A 172 -33.87 -7.64 3.68
N GLU A 173 -32.94 -8.25 2.94
CA GLU A 173 -31.57 -8.51 3.45
C GLU A 173 -30.71 -7.24 3.50
N PHE A 174 -30.97 -6.22 2.66
CA PHE A 174 -30.27 -4.93 2.71
C PHE A 174 -30.55 -4.17 4.02
N VAL A 175 -31.82 -4.10 4.43
CA VAL A 175 -32.27 -3.42 5.67
C VAL A 175 -32.33 -4.33 6.89
N LYS A 176 -31.75 -5.53 6.80
CA LYS A 176 -31.66 -6.45 7.94
C LYS A 176 -30.36 -6.20 8.69
N PRO A 177 -30.41 -6.08 10.02
CA PRO A 177 -29.19 -5.95 10.80
C PRO A 177 -28.43 -7.28 10.81
N HIS A 178 -27.18 -7.24 10.36
CA HIS A 178 -26.26 -8.37 10.31
C HIS A 178 -25.18 -8.31 11.41
N ILE A 179 -24.99 -7.13 12.02
CA ILE A 179 -24.06 -6.89 13.13
C ILE A 179 -24.85 -6.48 14.37
N ASN A 180 -24.68 -7.19 15.48
CA ASN A 180 -25.33 -6.86 16.75
C ASN A 180 -24.61 -5.73 17.48
N SER A 181 -25.38 -4.89 18.19
CA SER A 181 -24.85 -3.88 19.10
C SER A 181 -24.12 -4.55 20.29
N GLN A 182 -23.05 -3.91 20.79
CA GLN A 182 -22.39 -4.35 22.03
C GLN A 182 -23.25 -4.08 23.27
N ASN A 183 -24.22 -3.17 23.18
CA ASN A 183 -25.24 -2.96 24.20
C ASN A 183 -26.45 -3.85 23.90
N PRO A 184 -26.77 -4.85 24.75
CA PRO A 184 -27.88 -5.77 24.54
C PRO A 184 -29.27 -5.13 24.61
N GLU A 185 -29.38 -3.89 25.11
CA GLU A 185 -30.63 -3.12 25.17
C GLU A 185 -30.91 -2.31 23.88
N LYS A 186 -29.94 -2.21 22.97
CA LYS A 186 -30.10 -1.50 21.68
C LYS A 186 -30.41 -2.49 20.56
N VAL A 187 -31.30 -2.09 19.65
CA VAL A 187 -31.59 -2.85 18.42
C VAL A 187 -30.32 -3.04 17.60
N ASN A 188 -30.17 -4.24 17.02
CA ASN A 188 -28.99 -4.68 16.26
C ASN A 188 -28.56 -3.64 15.22
N HIS A 189 -27.26 -3.39 15.09
CA HIS A 189 -26.68 -2.12 14.68
C HIS A 189 -26.56 -1.92 13.15
N TYR A 190 -26.05 -2.88 12.38
CA TYR A 190 -25.61 -2.58 11.00
C TYR A 190 -26.00 -3.63 9.96
N GLY A 191 -26.56 -3.19 8.83
CA GLY A 191 -26.97 -3.99 7.66
C GLY A 191 -25.95 -3.99 6.51
N LEU A 192 -26.40 -4.17 5.25
CA LEU A 192 -25.53 -4.14 4.06
C LEU A 192 -25.24 -2.70 3.59
N GLY A 193 -24.62 -1.90 4.46
CA GLY A 193 -24.37 -0.48 4.17
C GLY A 193 -25.56 0.41 4.50
N ILE A 194 -26.35 0.05 5.50
CA ILE A 194 -27.33 0.91 6.17
C ILE A 194 -27.36 0.52 7.64
N GLU A 195 -27.31 1.48 8.54
CA GLU A 195 -27.48 1.24 9.96
C GLU A 195 -28.98 1.05 10.24
N VAL A 196 -29.32 0.06 11.04
CA VAL A 196 -30.71 -0.26 11.38
C VAL A 196 -30.85 -0.07 12.87
N THR A 197 -31.62 0.92 13.29
CA THR A 197 -31.72 1.28 14.71
C THR A 197 -33.18 1.41 15.14
N GLU A 198 -33.37 1.84 16.38
CA GLU A 198 -34.68 2.26 16.88
C GLU A 198 -34.61 3.75 17.23
N TYR A 199 -35.60 4.50 16.77
CA TYR A 199 -35.81 5.89 17.13
C TYR A 199 -37.21 6.05 17.72
N GLU A 200 -37.28 6.29 19.03
CA GLU A 200 -38.53 6.54 19.76
C GLU A 200 -39.58 5.43 19.53
N GLY A 201 -39.15 4.16 19.60
CA GLY A 201 -40.01 3.00 19.38
C GLY A 201 -40.31 2.66 17.92
N ASN A 202 -39.71 3.36 16.95
CA ASN A 202 -39.88 3.10 15.52
C ASN A 202 -38.59 2.53 14.92
N LEU A 203 -38.72 1.59 13.99
CA LEU A 203 -37.58 1.13 13.19
C LEU A 203 -37.01 2.32 12.39
N SER A 204 -35.69 2.48 12.44
CA SER A 204 -34.96 3.55 11.75
C SER A 204 -33.91 2.96 10.81
N TRP A 205 -33.81 3.52 9.61
CA TRP A 205 -32.74 3.24 8.65
C TRP A 205 -31.86 4.47 8.51
N ASP A 206 -30.60 4.33 8.90
CA ASP A 206 -29.64 5.41 9.08
C ASP A 206 -28.43 5.23 8.16
N HIS A 207 -27.91 6.34 7.64
CA HIS A 207 -26.62 6.36 6.95
C HIS A 207 -25.99 7.74 7.06
N ASP A 208 -24.68 7.79 7.28
CA ASP A 208 -23.90 9.03 7.24
C ASP A 208 -22.90 9.05 6.10
N GLY A 209 -22.39 10.23 5.78
CA GLY A 209 -21.41 10.42 4.73
C GLY A 209 -20.50 11.58 5.08
N GLN A 210 -19.24 11.47 4.69
CA GLN A 210 -18.25 12.51 4.91
C GLN A 210 -17.39 12.69 3.67
N VAL A 211 -17.25 13.94 3.22
CA VAL A 211 -16.44 14.32 2.07
C VAL A 211 -15.93 15.75 2.27
N PHE A 212 -14.61 16.01 2.19
CA PHE A 212 -13.97 17.35 2.22
C PHE A 212 -14.56 18.39 3.20
N GLY A 213 -14.58 18.10 4.49
CA GLY A 213 -15.15 19.04 5.47
C GLY A 213 -16.66 19.24 5.33
N TYR A 214 -17.36 18.34 4.63
CA TYR A 214 -18.80 18.21 4.65
C TYR A 214 -19.20 16.89 5.30
N LEU A 215 -20.29 16.95 6.05
CA LEU A 215 -20.96 15.82 6.66
C LEU A 215 -22.39 15.75 6.14
N ALA A 216 -22.89 14.54 5.97
CA ALA A 216 -24.25 14.26 5.60
C ALA A 216 -24.82 13.16 6.48
N LYS A 217 -26.10 13.26 6.83
CA LYS A 217 -26.85 12.21 7.50
C LYS A 217 -28.20 12.05 6.81
N MET A 218 -28.55 10.79 6.58
CA MET A 218 -29.85 10.35 6.13
C MET A 218 -30.45 9.47 7.23
N GLN A 219 -31.72 9.70 7.57
CA GLN A 219 -32.47 8.87 8.51
C GLN A 219 -33.90 8.69 8.02
N ILE A 220 -34.37 7.45 7.93
CA ILE A 220 -35.68 7.08 7.40
C ILE A 220 -36.45 6.29 8.48
N LEU A 221 -37.68 6.71 8.77
CA LEU A 221 -38.65 5.97 9.56
C LEU A 221 -39.70 5.39 8.61
N PRO A 222 -39.48 4.19 8.04
CA PRO A 222 -40.28 3.66 6.94
C PRO A 222 -41.75 3.48 7.31
N GLU A 223 -42.06 3.09 8.55
CA GLU A 223 -43.45 2.90 9.02
C GLU A 223 -44.22 4.21 9.19
N LYS A 224 -43.50 5.33 9.29
CA LYS A 224 -44.06 6.69 9.36
C LYS A 224 -44.04 7.40 8.02
N GLU A 225 -43.51 6.76 6.98
CA GLU A 225 -43.25 7.36 5.66
C GLU A 225 -42.45 8.68 5.77
N LEU A 226 -41.53 8.73 6.75
CA LEU A 226 -40.78 9.92 7.10
C LEU A 226 -39.30 9.72 6.76
N GLY A 227 -38.66 10.73 6.16
CA GLY A 227 -37.23 10.73 5.90
C GLY A 227 -36.64 12.11 6.11
N VAL A 228 -35.50 12.17 6.79
CA VAL A 228 -34.76 13.41 7.06
C VAL A 228 -33.36 13.26 6.48
N PHE A 229 -32.95 14.26 5.70
CA PHE A 229 -31.59 14.39 5.20
C PHE A 229 -31.03 15.73 5.63
N VAL A 230 -29.86 15.71 6.29
CA VAL A 230 -29.14 16.90 6.74
C VAL A 230 -27.75 16.84 6.14
N ALA A 231 -27.31 17.94 5.54
CA ALA A 231 -25.93 18.12 5.10
C ALA A 231 -25.38 19.41 5.72
N THR A 232 -24.19 19.33 6.30
CA THR A 232 -23.51 20.44 6.97
C THR A 232 -22.06 20.53 6.52
N ASN A 233 -21.53 21.74 6.52
CA ASN A 233 -20.10 22.03 6.48
C ASN A 233 -19.51 21.95 7.91
N GLY A 234 -18.33 21.38 8.06
CA GLY A 234 -17.61 21.20 9.33
C GLY A 234 -17.31 19.73 9.67
N TYR A 235 -16.52 19.52 10.72
CA TYR A 235 -16.05 18.20 11.15
C TYR A 235 -16.76 17.65 12.40
N ALA A 236 -17.75 18.36 12.93
CA ALA A 236 -18.44 18.00 14.16
C ALA A 236 -19.73 17.19 13.89
N HIS A 237 -19.77 15.93 14.33
CA HIS A 237 -20.94 15.04 14.19
C HIS A 237 -22.09 15.37 15.14
N GLY A 238 -21.80 15.95 16.31
CA GLY A 238 -22.81 16.32 17.30
C GLY A 238 -23.91 17.22 16.73
N PRO A 239 -23.57 18.35 16.08
CA PRO A 239 -24.55 19.20 15.40
C PRO A 239 -25.39 18.47 14.33
N LEU A 240 -24.76 17.63 13.49
CA LEU A 240 -25.45 16.87 12.45
C LEU A 240 -26.52 15.94 13.03
N MET A 241 -26.17 15.18 14.07
CA MET A 241 -27.10 14.29 14.78
C MET A 241 -28.20 15.09 15.46
N SER A 242 -27.85 16.18 16.15
CA SER A 242 -28.80 16.99 16.90
C SER A 242 -29.85 17.64 15.99
N ILE A 243 -29.43 18.21 14.85
CA ILE A 243 -30.37 18.80 13.88
C ILE A 243 -31.33 17.74 13.35
N THR A 244 -30.81 16.56 13.01
CA THR A 244 -31.62 15.44 12.51
C THR A 244 -32.68 15.04 13.53
N ASN A 245 -32.28 14.87 14.80
CA ASN A 245 -33.17 14.48 15.89
C ASN A 245 -34.22 15.56 16.18
N VAL A 246 -33.84 16.85 16.20
CA VAL A 246 -34.79 17.96 16.41
C VAL A 246 -35.87 17.98 15.32
N ILE A 247 -35.49 17.74 14.07
CA ILE A 247 -36.44 17.68 12.95
C ILE A 247 -37.39 16.49 13.15
N LEU A 248 -36.86 15.31 13.45
CA LEU A 248 -37.68 14.11 13.69
C LEU A 248 -38.62 14.28 14.88
N ASP A 249 -38.13 14.76 16.02
CA ASP A 249 -38.93 15.01 17.22
C ASP A 249 -40.06 15.99 16.94
N THR A 250 -39.80 17.01 16.11
CA THR A 250 -40.82 17.99 15.71
C THR A 250 -41.88 17.34 14.81
N LEU A 251 -41.46 16.51 13.85
CA LEU A 251 -42.36 15.81 12.92
C LEU A 251 -43.16 14.69 13.60
N LEU A 252 -42.62 14.08 14.66
CA LEU A 252 -43.27 13.07 15.51
C LEU A 252 -44.07 13.68 16.68
N GLU A 253 -44.11 15.01 16.78
CA GLU A 253 -44.80 15.75 17.85
C GLU A 253 -44.36 15.35 19.28
N ILE A 254 -43.07 15.05 19.45
CA ILE A 254 -42.50 14.66 20.74
C ILE A 254 -42.40 15.89 21.66
N PRO A 255 -42.98 15.84 22.88
CA PRO A 255 -42.94 16.97 23.82
C PRO A 255 -41.51 17.38 24.15
N PHE A 256 -41.23 18.69 24.19
CA PHE A 256 -39.89 19.24 24.46
C PHE A 256 -39.22 18.64 25.71
N GLU A 257 -40.01 18.41 26.76
CA GLU A 257 -39.58 17.83 28.04
C GLU A 257 -39.09 16.37 27.93
N LYS A 258 -39.43 15.66 26.86
CA LYS A 258 -39.00 14.28 26.58
C LYS A 258 -37.83 14.21 25.59
N LYS A 259 -37.36 15.33 25.05
CA LYS A 259 -36.33 15.38 24.00
C LYS A 259 -34.93 15.19 24.59
N LYS A 260 -34.63 13.97 25.02
CA LYS A 260 -33.35 13.55 25.62
C LYS A 260 -32.13 13.72 24.68
N ASN A 261 -32.34 13.95 23.39
CA ASN A 261 -31.30 13.97 22.35
C ASN A 261 -30.93 15.39 21.87
N HIS A 262 -31.28 16.43 22.62
CA HIS A 262 -30.91 17.81 22.28
C HIS A 262 -29.42 18.11 22.54
N PRO A 263 -28.84 19.13 21.85
CA PRO A 263 -27.41 19.46 21.92
C PRO A 263 -26.86 19.65 23.34
N GLU A 264 -27.72 20.11 24.25
CA GLU A 264 -27.41 20.38 25.66
C GLU A 264 -27.11 19.10 26.45
N TYR A 265 -27.71 17.97 26.07
CA TYR A 265 -27.49 16.65 26.70
C TYR A 265 -26.32 15.87 26.06
N TYR A 266 -26.19 15.95 24.73
CA TYR A 266 -25.11 15.27 24.00
C TYR A 266 -23.71 15.77 24.41
N ALA A 267 -23.56 17.06 24.75
CA ALA A 267 -22.28 17.65 25.15
C ALA A 267 -21.84 17.26 26.56
N GLU A 268 -22.77 17.07 27.51
CA GLU A 268 -22.48 16.69 28.89
C GLU A 268 -22.11 15.21 29.02
N GLU A 269 -22.86 14.32 28.37
CA GLU A 269 -22.63 12.87 28.42
C GLU A 269 -21.29 12.48 27.76
N TYR A 270 -20.97 13.08 26.61
CA TYR A 270 -19.66 12.92 25.96
C TYR A 270 -18.52 13.49 26.81
N LYS A 271 -18.71 14.63 27.49
CA LYS A 271 -17.69 15.25 28.36
C LYS A 271 -17.37 14.36 29.56
N GLU A 272 -18.37 13.80 30.23
CA GLU A 272 -18.15 12.96 31.41
C GLU A 272 -17.57 11.58 31.05
N GLU A 273 -18.01 10.96 29.94
CA GLU A 273 -17.40 9.74 29.44
C GLU A 273 -15.91 9.95 29.07
N TRP A 274 -15.59 11.09 28.43
CA TRP A 274 -14.23 11.46 28.09
C TRP A 274 -13.35 11.73 29.32
N LYS A 275 -13.84 12.51 30.29
CA LYS A 275 -13.11 12.75 31.55
C LYS A 275 -12.85 11.45 32.31
N GLY A 276 -13.79 10.51 32.30
CA GLY A 276 -13.63 9.19 32.91
C GLY A 276 -12.58 8.32 32.19
N LYS A 277 -12.54 8.34 30.86
CA LYS A 277 -11.53 7.63 30.05
C LYS A 277 -10.13 8.24 30.20
N LEU A 278 -10.03 9.57 30.29
CA LEU A 278 -8.77 10.28 30.56
C LEU A 278 -8.22 9.98 31.96
N ARG A 279 -9.06 10.02 33.01
CA ARG A 279 -8.63 9.71 34.40
C ARG A 279 -8.05 8.30 34.58
N LYS A 280 -8.70 7.28 34.00
CA LYS A 280 -8.17 5.89 34.06
C LYS A 280 -6.86 5.74 33.30
N PHE A 281 -6.58 6.60 32.32
CA PHE A 281 -5.35 6.57 31.56
C PHE A 281 -4.19 7.22 32.34
N ASP A 282 -4.44 8.37 32.96
CA ASP A 282 -3.45 9.04 33.82
C ASP A 282 -3.00 8.12 34.97
N GLU A 283 -3.92 7.36 35.57
CA GLU A 283 -3.60 6.35 36.60
C GLU A 283 -2.72 5.17 36.11
N ILE A 284 -2.79 4.82 34.82
CA ILE A 284 -1.94 3.77 34.20
C ILE A 284 -0.54 4.32 33.89
N VAL A 285 -0.45 5.60 33.49
CA VAL A 285 0.81 6.28 33.15
C VAL A 285 1.62 6.62 34.41
N GLU A 286 0.97 7.02 35.50
CA GLU A 286 1.65 7.43 36.74
C GLU A 286 2.33 6.27 37.52
N ASN A 287 2.01 5.01 37.22
CA ASN A 287 2.44 3.86 38.02
C ASN A 287 3.55 2.98 37.41
N LYS A 288 4.20 3.38 36.30
CA LYS A 288 5.33 2.61 35.72
C LYS A 288 6.48 3.52 35.25
N THR A 289 7.69 3.16 35.67
CA THR A 289 8.93 3.87 35.33
C THR A 289 9.26 3.75 33.84
N MET A 290 9.30 4.86 33.09
CA MET A 290 9.78 4.86 31.70
C MET A 290 11.27 4.51 31.65
N HIS A 291 11.63 3.44 30.93
CA HIS A 291 13.03 3.09 30.70
C HIS A 291 13.69 4.00 29.64
N GLN A 292 14.91 4.47 29.92
CA GLN A 292 15.77 5.24 29.01
C GLN A 292 16.43 4.34 27.94
N MET A 293 15.65 3.81 26.98
CA MET A 293 16.22 3.13 25.81
C MET A 293 16.34 4.08 24.62
N ASP A 294 17.31 3.81 23.74
CA ASP A 294 17.47 4.54 22.47
C ASP A 294 16.41 4.09 21.46
N LEU A 295 15.32 4.86 21.41
CA LEU A 295 14.17 4.62 20.53
C LEU A 295 14.51 4.75 19.03
N SER A 296 15.65 5.34 18.67
CA SER A 296 16.07 5.44 17.27
C SER A 296 16.36 4.09 16.62
N LYS A 297 16.69 3.06 17.41
CA LYS A 297 16.91 1.68 16.95
C LYS A 297 15.64 0.99 16.44
N TYR A 298 14.48 1.52 16.80
CA TYR A 298 13.18 0.95 16.46
C TYR A 298 12.60 1.54 15.16
N VAL A 299 13.25 2.55 14.59
CA VAL A 299 12.83 3.22 13.35
C VAL A 299 13.07 2.33 12.14
N GLY A 300 12.06 2.20 11.28
CA GLY A 300 12.18 1.41 10.07
C GLY A 300 10.84 1.16 9.38
N GLU A 301 10.93 0.56 8.20
CA GLU A 301 9.75 0.15 7.44
C GLU A 301 9.59 -1.37 7.46
N PHE A 302 8.34 -1.78 7.59
CA PHE A 302 7.92 -3.15 7.70
C PHE A 302 6.81 -3.41 6.71
N TYR A 303 6.80 -4.58 6.07
CA TYR A 303 5.88 -4.89 4.99
C TYR A 303 5.10 -6.16 5.28
N ASN A 304 3.82 -6.13 4.93
CA ASN A 304 2.96 -7.30 4.81
C ASN A 304 2.31 -7.30 3.43
N ALA A 305 2.31 -8.44 2.74
CA ALA A 305 1.77 -8.56 1.38
C ALA A 305 0.26 -8.22 1.26
N GLY A 306 -0.52 -8.43 2.32
CA GLY A 306 -1.93 -8.03 2.39
C GLY A 306 -2.14 -6.57 2.81
N TYR A 307 -1.38 -6.11 3.81
CA TYR A 307 -1.64 -4.84 4.52
C TYR A 307 -0.67 -3.70 4.15
N GLY A 308 0.29 -3.96 3.28
CA GLY A 308 1.27 -3.00 2.80
C GLY A 308 2.31 -2.61 3.84
N THR A 309 2.73 -1.35 3.82
CA THR A 309 3.86 -0.86 4.62
C THR A 309 3.39 -0.26 5.93
N PHE A 310 4.08 -0.65 7.00
CA PHE A 310 4.01 -0.08 8.33
C PHE A 310 5.36 0.57 8.64
N THR A 311 5.37 1.87 8.92
CA THR A 311 6.57 2.67 9.15
C THR A 311 6.64 3.12 10.60
N LEU A 312 7.77 2.91 11.26
CA LEU A 312 8.07 3.47 12.57
C LEU A 312 9.04 4.63 12.40
N ALA A 313 8.69 5.80 12.92
CA ALA A 313 9.51 7.00 12.91
C ALA A 313 9.75 7.51 14.34
N PHE A 314 10.89 8.16 14.58
CA PHE A 314 11.18 8.79 15.87
C PHE A 314 10.84 10.27 15.82
N ASP A 315 9.95 10.72 16.69
CA ASP A 315 9.69 12.14 16.89
C ASP A 315 10.67 12.69 17.93
N ALA A 316 11.59 13.54 17.46
CA ALA A 316 12.60 14.18 18.29
C ALA A 316 12.02 15.17 19.32
N ILE A 317 10.82 15.70 19.08
CA ILE A 317 10.17 16.68 19.95
C ILE A 317 9.49 15.97 21.13
N SER A 318 8.61 15.01 20.86
CA SER A 318 7.93 14.24 21.92
C SER A 318 8.81 13.13 22.53
N LYS A 319 9.95 12.81 21.90
CA LYS A 319 10.83 11.68 22.24
C LYS A 319 10.08 10.33 22.22
N LYS A 320 9.15 10.16 21.29
CA LYS A 320 8.36 8.94 21.11
C LYS A 320 8.61 8.33 19.73
N ILE A 321 8.15 7.10 19.57
CA ILE A 321 8.05 6.45 18.26
C ILE A 321 6.61 6.63 17.77
N GLU A 322 6.46 7.03 16.52
CA GLU A 322 5.19 7.07 15.80
C GLU A 322 5.14 5.92 14.81
N GLY A 323 4.06 5.16 14.81
CA GLY A 323 3.77 4.19 13.76
C GLY A 323 2.82 4.76 12.72
N LYS A 324 3.06 4.43 11.46
CA LYS A 324 2.24 4.83 10.32
C LYS A 324 1.96 3.60 9.48
N LEU A 325 0.72 3.13 9.47
CA LEU A 325 0.28 2.12 8.50
C LEU A 325 -0.22 2.85 7.25
N LEU A 326 0.34 2.52 6.09
CA LEU A 326 -0.04 3.06 4.77
C LEU A 326 -0.07 4.60 4.68
N ASP A 327 0.74 5.28 5.50
CA ASP A 327 0.81 6.74 5.66
C ASP A 327 -0.44 7.41 6.24
N THR A 328 -1.37 6.63 6.78
CA THR A 328 -2.74 7.12 7.02
C THR A 328 -3.31 6.73 8.36
N THR A 329 -2.79 5.68 9.01
CA THR A 329 -3.18 5.31 10.37
C THR A 329 -2.01 5.56 11.31
N PHE A 330 -2.20 6.49 12.25
CA PHE A 330 -1.17 6.92 13.18
C PHE A 330 -1.28 6.20 14.54
N PHE A 331 -0.15 5.72 15.01
CA PHE A 331 0.01 4.91 16.21
C PHE A 331 0.96 5.64 17.16
N ASP A 332 0.45 6.11 18.32
CA ASP A 332 1.32 6.66 19.38
C ASP A 332 1.79 5.53 20.27
N PHE A 333 3.10 5.35 20.33
CA PHE A 333 3.71 4.34 21.18
C PHE A 333 4.22 4.96 22.49
N ASN A 334 3.71 4.45 23.61
CA ASN A 334 4.30 4.66 24.92
C ASN A 334 5.01 3.37 25.35
N HIS A 335 6.30 3.46 25.67
CA HIS A 335 7.15 2.31 25.98
C HIS A 335 7.15 2.03 27.50
N PHE A 336 6.72 0.83 27.90
CA PHE A 336 6.59 0.46 29.31
C PHE A 336 7.45 -0.76 29.72
N ASP A 337 7.90 -1.60 28.77
CA ASP A 337 8.82 -2.73 29.01
C ASP A 337 9.48 -3.22 27.70
N LYS A 338 10.59 -3.98 27.79
CA LYS A 338 11.52 -4.32 26.67
C LYS A 338 10.92 -4.94 25.40
N GLU A 339 9.70 -5.48 25.45
CA GLU A 339 9.14 -6.34 24.39
C GLU A 339 7.67 -6.04 24.03
N GLU A 340 6.97 -5.17 24.77
CA GLU A 340 5.54 -4.91 24.57
C GLU A 340 5.27 -3.40 24.46
N PHE A 341 4.73 -2.97 23.33
CA PHE A 341 4.29 -1.60 23.14
C PHE A 341 2.78 -1.59 23.04
N LYS A 342 2.15 -0.89 23.98
CA LYS A 342 0.71 -0.64 23.92
C LYS A 342 0.48 0.60 23.08
N CYS A 343 -0.30 0.45 22.01
CA CYS A 343 -0.63 1.54 21.14
C CYS A 343 -2.05 2.03 21.39
N LYS A 344 -2.25 3.35 21.34
CA LYS A 344 -3.56 3.93 21.07
C LYS A 344 -3.53 4.53 19.66
N SER A 345 -4.55 4.28 18.87
CA SER A 345 -4.76 5.01 17.61
C SER A 345 -4.95 6.49 17.95
N ILE A 346 -4.16 7.37 17.35
CA ILE A 346 -4.32 8.82 17.52
C ILE A 346 -5.11 9.29 16.31
N TYR A 347 -6.42 9.22 16.41
CA TYR A 347 -7.26 10.13 15.65
C TYR A 347 -8.21 10.83 16.62
N PRO A 348 -8.01 12.13 16.89
CA PRO A 348 -9.12 12.98 17.26
C PRO A 348 -10.01 13.12 16.01
N ASN A 349 -11.26 12.67 16.09
CA ASN A 349 -12.35 12.97 15.14
C ASN A 349 -12.52 12.11 13.87
N VAL A 350 -12.46 10.77 13.95
CA VAL A 350 -13.08 9.92 12.92
C VAL A 350 -14.12 8.98 13.56
N ASN A 351 -15.23 8.83 12.86
CA ASN A 351 -16.57 8.55 13.36
C ASN A 351 -16.89 7.22 14.06
N TRP A 352 -17.96 7.33 14.84
CA TRP A 352 -18.78 6.41 15.62
C TRP A 352 -19.12 4.99 15.10
N ALA A 353 -18.75 4.59 13.88
CA ALA A 353 -18.73 3.16 13.49
C ALA A 353 -17.37 2.50 13.78
N ALA A 354 -16.32 3.32 13.86
CA ALA A 354 -14.99 2.88 14.22
C ALA A 354 -14.91 2.69 15.73
N THR A 355 -15.04 3.75 16.53
CA THR A 355 -14.51 3.89 17.90
C THR A 355 -14.76 2.78 18.94
N THR A 356 -15.69 1.85 18.75
CA THR A 356 -15.88 0.70 19.67
C THR A 356 -14.88 -0.46 19.46
N TYR A 357 -14.15 -0.49 18.34
CA TYR A 357 -13.09 -1.46 18.06
C TYR A 357 -11.65 -0.97 18.36
N TYR A 358 -11.47 0.31 18.71
CA TYR A 358 -10.19 1.03 18.51
C TYR A 358 -9.42 1.31 19.80
N ASP A 359 -9.99 1.02 20.96
CA ASP A 359 -9.40 1.38 22.25
C ASP A 359 -8.36 0.37 22.79
N LYS A 360 -8.07 -0.73 22.07
CA LYS A 360 -7.13 -1.78 22.52
C LYS A 360 -6.39 -2.49 21.37
N LYS A 361 -5.55 -1.78 20.63
CA LYS A 361 -4.63 -2.41 19.67
C LYS A 361 -3.29 -2.70 20.32
N SER A 362 -2.93 -3.98 20.33
CA SER A 362 -1.65 -4.44 20.85
C SER A 362 -0.62 -4.50 19.71
N CYS A 363 0.58 -4.03 19.99
CA CYS A 363 1.72 -4.09 19.08
C CYS A 363 2.86 -4.84 19.75
N TRP A 364 3.41 -5.83 19.06
CA TRP A 364 4.56 -6.59 19.53
C TRP A 364 5.70 -6.48 18.53
N PHE A 365 6.92 -6.50 19.04
CA PHE A 365 8.13 -6.45 18.24
C PHE A 365 8.92 -7.72 18.47
N ASP A 366 9.28 -8.39 17.37
CA ASP A 366 10.26 -9.46 17.44
C ASP A 366 11.64 -8.81 17.23
N VAL A 367 12.56 -9.02 18.17
CA VAL A 367 13.91 -8.43 18.17
C VAL A 367 14.95 -9.54 18.03
N GLU A 368 15.85 -9.39 17.06
CA GLU A 368 17.03 -10.24 16.88
C GLU A 368 18.27 -9.36 16.80
N ASN A 369 19.34 -9.66 17.55
CA ASN A 369 20.59 -8.89 17.54
C ASN A 369 20.43 -7.36 17.74
N GLU A 370 19.56 -6.95 18.66
CA GLU A 370 19.19 -5.54 18.91
C GLU A 370 18.45 -4.82 17.75
N GLU A 371 18.00 -5.57 16.75
CA GLU A 371 17.23 -5.05 15.62
C GLU A 371 15.80 -5.62 15.62
N ILE A 372 14.80 -4.77 15.35
CA ILE A 372 13.45 -5.26 15.11
C ILE A 372 13.43 -5.99 13.78
N VAL A 373 12.98 -7.24 13.79
CA VAL A 373 12.88 -8.06 12.59
C VAL A 373 11.45 -8.19 12.08
N SER A 374 10.47 -7.97 12.96
CA SER A 374 9.06 -7.88 12.62
C SER A 374 8.26 -7.08 13.65
N VAL A 375 7.15 -6.52 13.16
CA VAL A 375 6.10 -5.89 13.96
C VAL A 375 4.84 -6.72 13.84
N ARG A 376 4.23 -7.09 14.95
CA ARG A 376 2.94 -7.75 14.97
C ARG A 376 1.89 -6.75 15.44
N LEU A 377 0.87 -6.52 14.61
CA LEU A 377 -0.25 -5.63 14.92
C LEU A 377 -1.54 -6.43 15.06
N GLU A 378 -2.24 -6.25 16.17
CA GLU A 378 -3.61 -6.74 16.34
C GLU A 378 -4.59 -5.77 15.67
N LEU A 379 -4.72 -5.85 14.35
CA LEU A 379 -5.67 -5.00 13.62
C LEU A 379 -7.12 -5.53 13.71
N GLU A 380 -7.30 -6.80 14.08
CA GLU A 380 -8.57 -7.52 14.06
C GLU A 380 -8.77 -8.36 15.34
N PRO A 381 -9.74 -8.00 16.21
CA PRO A 381 -9.99 -8.76 17.43
C PRO A 381 -10.42 -10.23 17.21
N GLY A 382 -10.88 -10.56 15.99
CA GLY A 382 -11.28 -11.92 15.62
C GLY A 382 -10.12 -12.82 15.17
N LEU A 383 -8.94 -12.26 14.87
CA LEU A 383 -7.76 -13.02 14.50
C LEU A 383 -6.94 -13.31 15.76
N LYS A 384 -6.90 -14.59 16.18
CA LYS A 384 -6.12 -15.04 17.36
C LYS A 384 -4.62 -14.76 17.23
N GLU A 385 -4.13 -14.65 16.00
CA GLU A 385 -2.74 -14.29 15.69
C GLU A 385 -2.72 -12.90 15.05
N GLY A 386 -2.00 -11.96 15.66
CA GLY A 386 -1.81 -10.63 15.07
C GLY A 386 -1.14 -10.68 13.69
N ILE A 387 -1.31 -9.61 12.91
CA ILE A 387 -0.76 -9.48 11.56
C ILE A 387 0.71 -9.10 11.64
N ILE A 388 1.57 -9.89 11.00
CA ILE A 388 3.02 -9.72 11.06
C ILE A 388 3.49 -8.91 9.86
N PHE A 389 4.16 -7.79 10.12
CA PHE A 389 4.88 -6.97 9.16
C PHE A 389 6.37 -7.26 9.31
N LEU A 390 7.04 -7.63 8.22
CA LEU A 390 8.45 -7.99 8.23
C LEU A 390 9.29 -6.77 7.84
N ARG A 391 10.40 -6.54 8.54
CA ARG A 391 11.30 -5.42 8.20
C ARG A 391 11.82 -5.57 6.78
N PHE A 392 11.78 -4.48 6.02
CA PHE A 392 11.88 -4.56 4.56
C PHE A 392 13.13 -3.88 4.01
N THR A 393 14.24 -4.61 4.07
CA THR A 393 15.44 -4.44 3.25
C THR A 393 16.13 -5.79 3.08
N GLY A 394 17.08 -5.90 2.15
CA GLY A 394 17.92 -7.09 2.06
C GLY A 394 18.62 -7.30 3.40
N THR A 395 18.07 -8.16 4.24
CA THR A 395 18.60 -8.38 5.59
C THR A 395 19.81 -9.29 5.51
N SER A 396 20.59 -9.37 6.58
CA SER A 396 21.58 -10.44 6.75
C SER A 396 20.94 -11.85 6.80
N LEU A 397 19.60 -11.93 6.91
CA LEU A 397 18.84 -13.17 7.01
C LEU A 397 18.49 -13.73 5.62
N LYS A 398 19.40 -14.55 5.09
CA LYS A 398 19.27 -15.23 3.79
C LYS A 398 17.93 -15.93 3.57
N GLN A 399 17.34 -16.55 4.60
CA GLN A 399 16.04 -17.22 4.48
C GLN A 399 14.90 -16.26 4.12
N LYS A 400 14.90 -15.03 4.65
CA LYS A 400 13.90 -14.01 4.33
C LYS A 400 14.05 -13.53 2.89
N ASN A 401 15.28 -13.26 2.46
CA ASN A 401 15.56 -12.83 1.09
C ASN A 401 15.17 -13.93 0.08
N LYS A 402 15.39 -15.20 0.44
CA LYS A 402 14.96 -16.36 -0.35
C LYS A 402 13.44 -16.39 -0.52
N ALA A 403 12.69 -16.29 0.59
CA ALA A 403 11.23 -16.28 0.57
C ALA A 403 10.69 -15.11 -0.28
N LEU A 404 11.26 -13.91 -0.11
CA LEU A 404 10.92 -12.73 -0.90
C LEU A 404 11.17 -12.96 -2.40
N CYS A 405 12.32 -13.51 -2.78
CA CYS A 405 12.62 -13.79 -4.19
C CYS A 405 11.60 -14.78 -4.79
N LEU A 406 11.23 -15.82 -4.05
CA LEU A 406 10.22 -16.80 -4.51
C LEU A 406 8.83 -16.15 -4.70
N ASP A 407 8.44 -15.26 -3.79
CA ASP A 407 7.17 -14.55 -3.87
C ASP A 407 7.15 -13.58 -5.07
N LEU A 408 8.26 -12.87 -5.31
CA LEU A 408 8.42 -11.99 -6.47
C LEU A 408 8.44 -12.76 -7.79
N ILE A 409 9.03 -13.96 -7.83
CA ILE A 409 8.96 -14.87 -8.99
C ILE A 409 7.49 -15.22 -9.30
N LYS A 410 6.71 -15.62 -8.29
CA LYS A 410 5.28 -15.92 -8.44
C LYS A 410 4.52 -14.69 -8.96
N LYS A 411 4.74 -13.52 -8.35
CA LYS A 411 4.07 -12.26 -8.72
C LYS A 411 4.40 -11.81 -10.15
N ALA A 412 5.67 -11.89 -10.56
CA ALA A 412 6.06 -11.59 -11.92
C ALA A 412 5.39 -12.53 -12.93
N LYS A 413 5.31 -13.83 -12.61
CA LYS A 413 4.60 -14.78 -13.48
C LYS A 413 3.11 -14.48 -13.57
N SER A 414 2.45 -14.19 -12.46
CA SER A 414 1.04 -13.79 -12.44
C SER A 414 0.77 -12.51 -13.24
N SER A 415 1.80 -11.67 -13.40
CA SER A 415 1.76 -10.46 -14.23
C SER A 415 2.16 -10.73 -15.70
N ASN A 416 2.20 -12.00 -16.12
CA ASN A 416 2.56 -12.46 -17.46
C ASN A 416 3.98 -12.09 -17.91
N ALA A 417 4.92 -11.90 -16.98
CA ALA A 417 6.33 -11.67 -17.31
C ALA A 417 6.99 -12.97 -17.80
N ALA A 418 7.86 -12.84 -18.82
CA ALA A 418 8.66 -13.94 -19.34
C ALA A 418 10.00 -14.11 -18.60
N MET A 419 10.51 -13.05 -17.98
CA MET A 419 11.76 -13.02 -17.23
C MET A 419 11.67 -12.00 -16.09
N ILE A 420 12.24 -12.34 -14.93
CA ILE A 420 12.40 -11.43 -13.77
C ILE A 420 13.89 -11.16 -13.51
N PHE A 421 14.19 -9.92 -13.13
CA PHE A 421 15.55 -9.44 -12.86
C PHE A 421 15.64 -8.97 -11.40
N PHE A 422 16.44 -9.69 -10.61
CA PHE A 422 16.74 -9.37 -9.22
C PHE A 422 18.02 -8.53 -9.11
N PRO A 423 18.18 -7.72 -8.06
CA PRO A 423 19.34 -6.85 -7.91
C PRO A 423 20.63 -7.61 -7.54
N GLU A 424 21.72 -6.85 -7.39
CA GLU A 424 22.98 -7.35 -6.83
C GLU A 424 22.76 -7.82 -5.38
N VAL A 425 23.54 -8.82 -4.94
CA VAL A 425 23.51 -9.36 -3.56
C VAL A 425 22.10 -9.67 -3.03
N SER A 426 21.29 -10.31 -3.87
CA SER A 426 19.91 -10.70 -3.54
C SER A 426 19.81 -11.80 -2.50
N ASP A 427 20.91 -12.49 -2.20
CA ASP A 427 20.98 -13.54 -1.19
C ASP A 427 21.08 -12.97 0.23
N PHE A 428 22.00 -12.03 0.48
CA PHE A 428 22.14 -11.35 1.78
C PHE A 428 23.04 -10.10 1.68
N PHE A 429 22.88 -9.16 2.62
CA PHE A 429 23.89 -8.14 2.90
C PHE A 429 24.72 -8.57 4.11
N ALA A 430 26.04 -8.66 3.93
CA ALA A 430 26.95 -8.89 5.04
C ALA A 430 27.38 -7.56 5.70
N GLU A 431 27.53 -7.60 7.01
CA GLU A 431 28.09 -6.51 7.82
C GLU A 431 29.62 -6.42 7.69
N ASN A 432 30.27 -7.57 7.48
CA ASN A 432 31.72 -7.66 7.39
C ASN A 432 32.17 -8.85 6.51
N ALA A 433 33.46 -8.89 6.18
CA ALA A 433 34.06 -9.91 5.33
C ALA A 433 33.92 -11.33 5.88
N GLN A 434 33.99 -11.51 7.21
CA GLN A 434 33.87 -12.80 7.86
C GLN A 434 32.46 -13.37 7.68
N GLN A 435 31.44 -12.58 8.02
CA GLN A 435 30.04 -12.96 7.83
C GLN A 435 29.74 -13.26 6.36
N ALA A 436 30.31 -12.47 5.43
CA ALA A 436 30.14 -12.72 4.00
C ALA A 436 30.72 -14.07 3.56
N SER A 437 31.89 -14.46 4.08
CA SER A 437 32.51 -15.76 3.81
C SER A 437 31.72 -16.92 4.42
N GLU A 438 31.25 -16.76 5.66
CA GLU A 438 30.42 -17.73 6.36
C GLU A 438 29.10 -17.98 5.64
N TYR A 439 28.44 -16.90 5.22
CA TYR A 439 27.11 -16.99 4.63
C TYR A 439 27.16 -17.28 3.13
N SER A 440 28.23 -16.98 2.41
CA SER A 440 28.33 -17.34 0.99
C SER A 440 28.13 -18.84 0.77
N GLU A 441 27.47 -19.21 -0.33
CA GLU A 441 27.20 -20.61 -0.68
C GLU A 441 27.73 -20.93 -2.07
N LEU A 442 27.95 -22.22 -2.32
CA LEU A 442 28.15 -22.71 -3.69
C LEU A 442 26.86 -22.51 -4.49
N LEU A 443 26.95 -22.53 -5.82
CA LEU A 443 25.78 -22.44 -6.70
C LEU A 443 24.83 -23.64 -6.60
N SER A 444 25.24 -24.70 -5.90
CA SER A 444 24.41 -25.84 -5.51
C SER A 444 23.79 -25.67 -4.12
N GLY A 445 23.96 -24.52 -3.48
CA GLY A 445 23.42 -24.19 -2.17
C GLY A 445 21.89 -24.07 -2.15
N ASP A 446 21.35 -23.94 -0.95
CA ASP A 446 19.90 -23.92 -0.69
C ASP A 446 19.23 -22.73 -1.36
N PHE A 447 19.84 -21.54 -1.30
CA PHE A 447 19.30 -20.34 -1.94
C PHE A 447 19.12 -20.54 -3.44
N VAL A 448 20.21 -20.87 -4.16
CA VAL A 448 20.18 -21.02 -5.62
C VAL A 448 19.29 -22.17 -6.05
N THR A 449 19.31 -23.29 -5.32
CA THR A 449 18.44 -24.45 -5.60
C THR A 449 16.96 -24.07 -5.47
N SER A 450 16.59 -23.33 -4.42
CA SER A 450 15.22 -22.84 -4.24
C SER A 450 14.80 -21.90 -5.38
N ILE A 451 15.69 -21.00 -5.83
CA ILE A 451 15.38 -20.12 -6.98
C ILE A 451 15.21 -20.93 -8.27
N LYS A 452 16.01 -21.97 -8.50
CA LYS A 452 15.85 -22.88 -9.64
C LYS A 452 14.49 -23.59 -9.63
N ASP A 453 14.08 -24.08 -8.47
CA ASP A 453 12.78 -24.73 -8.30
C ASP A 453 11.62 -23.73 -8.49
N GLY A 454 11.76 -22.51 -7.95
CA GLY A 454 10.81 -21.42 -8.16
C GLY A 454 10.66 -21.03 -9.62
N ALA A 455 11.77 -20.90 -10.36
CA ALA A 455 11.79 -20.61 -11.79
C ALA A 455 11.07 -21.72 -12.60
N LYS A 456 11.38 -22.98 -12.31
CA LYS A 456 10.77 -24.16 -12.95
C LYS A 456 9.27 -24.26 -12.68
N LEU A 457 8.86 -24.09 -11.42
CA LEU A 457 7.46 -24.18 -11.00
C LEU A 457 6.62 -23.11 -11.71
N ASN A 458 7.15 -21.89 -11.83
CA ASN A 458 6.46 -20.76 -12.41
C ASN A 458 6.68 -20.62 -13.93
N LYS A 459 7.57 -21.42 -14.54
CA LYS A 459 7.92 -21.34 -15.97
C LYS A 459 8.31 -19.92 -16.38
N ILE A 460 9.34 -19.39 -15.73
CA ILE A 460 9.85 -18.03 -15.93
C ILE A 460 11.39 -18.02 -15.86
N PHE A 461 12.03 -17.19 -16.68
CA PHE A 461 13.48 -16.96 -16.58
C PHE A 461 13.81 -16.06 -15.38
N VAL A 462 14.94 -16.30 -14.73
CA VAL A 462 15.40 -15.51 -13.58
C VAL A 462 16.84 -15.03 -13.80
N SER A 463 17.06 -13.72 -13.68
CA SER A 463 18.38 -13.08 -13.58
C SER A 463 18.57 -12.62 -12.13
N ILE A 464 19.67 -13.01 -11.49
CA ILE A 464 19.89 -12.73 -10.06
C ILE A 464 21.37 -12.59 -9.70
N GLY A 465 21.70 -11.60 -8.87
CA GLY A 465 23.03 -11.38 -8.31
C GLY A 465 23.17 -11.99 -6.91
N ILE A 466 24.26 -12.70 -6.63
CA ILE A 466 24.52 -13.46 -5.38
C ILE A 466 26.01 -13.49 -5.01
N HIS A 467 26.31 -13.92 -3.79
CA HIS A 467 27.66 -14.29 -3.35
C HIS A 467 27.96 -15.77 -3.65
N GLU A 468 28.84 -16.04 -4.61
CA GLU A 468 29.33 -17.39 -4.93
C GLU A 468 30.56 -17.73 -4.09
N LYS A 469 30.44 -18.67 -3.15
CA LYS A 469 31.53 -19.10 -2.28
C LYS A 469 32.72 -19.63 -3.08
N PHE A 470 33.93 -19.21 -2.70
CA PHE A 470 35.18 -19.74 -3.23
C PHE A 470 36.29 -19.70 -2.17
N GLU A 471 36.64 -20.88 -1.66
CA GLU A 471 37.60 -21.03 -0.55
C GLU A 471 37.19 -20.15 0.66
N ASN A 472 38.07 -19.25 1.10
CA ASN A 472 37.83 -18.31 2.21
C ASN A 472 37.26 -16.96 1.77
N LYS A 473 37.04 -16.77 0.47
CA LYS A 473 36.45 -15.56 -0.14
C LYS A 473 35.21 -15.94 -0.96
N PHE A 474 34.72 -15.03 -1.79
CA PHE A 474 33.62 -15.28 -2.69
C PHE A 474 33.72 -14.40 -3.95
N TYR A 475 32.96 -14.76 -4.97
CA TYR A 475 32.72 -13.92 -6.14
C TYR A 475 31.36 -13.25 -6.03
N ASN A 476 31.26 -12.00 -6.44
CA ASN A 476 29.99 -11.36 -6.74
C ASN A 476 29.52 -11.84 -8.12
N SER A 477 28.49 -12.70 -8.15
CA SER A 477 28.09 -13.47 -9.33
C SER A 477 26.68 -13.14 -9.77
N HIS A 478 26.51 -12.88 -11.05
CA HIS A 478 25.23 -12.74 -11.73
C HIS A 478 24.95 -14.01 -12.51
N ILE A 479 23.91 -14.73 -12.12
CA ILE A 479 23.49 -15.97 -12.76
C ILE A 479 22.16 -15.80 -13.50
N VAL A 480 21.98 -16.58 -14.55
CA VAL A 480 20.71 -16.69 -15.28
C VAL A 480 20.21 -18.12 -15.22
N ILE A 481 18.96 -18.28 -14.81
CA ILE A 481 18.24 -19.54 -14.69
C ILE A 481 17.08 -19.53 -15.71
N ASN A 482 16.92 -20.60 -16.47
CA ASN A 482 15.83 -20.72 -17.44
C ASN A 482 14.50 -21.16 -16.79
N ASP A 483 13.44 -21.18 -17.58
CA ASP A 483 12.10 -21.60 -17.18
C ASP A 483 11.95 -23.11 -16.87
N LYS A 484 13.01 -23.91 -17.07
CA LYS A 484 13.12 -25.32 -16.67
C LYS A 484 13.88 -25.50 -15.36
N GLY A 485 14.42 -24.42 -14.80
CA GLY A 485 15.25 -24.44 -13.60
C GLY A 485 16.73 -24.74 -13.84
N ASP A 486 17.22 -24.68 -15.08
CA ASP A 486 18.64 -24.86 -15.39
C ASP A 486 19.40 -23.54 -15.27
N LEU A 487 20.60 -23.57 -14.67
CA LEU A 487 21.52 -22.43 -14.70
C LEU A 487 22.21 -22.40 -16.07
N ILE A 488 21.87 -21.41 -16.89
CA ILE A 488 22.30 -21.32 -18.30
C ILE A 488 23.43 -20.31 -18.54
N SER A 489 23.67 -19.40 -17.59
CA SER A 489 24.80 -18.47 -17.67
C SER A 489 25.23 -18.00 -16.29
N LYS A 490 26.51 -17.61 -16.19
CA LYS A 490 27.14 -17.03 -15.02
C LYS A 490 28.15 -15.99 -15.44
N TYR A 491 28.11 -14.85 -14.77
CA TYR A 491 29.08 -13.77 -14.87
C TYR A 491 29.59 -13.42 -13.47
N ARG A 492 30.90 -13.25 -13.31
CA ARG A 492 31.53 -12.79 -12.07
C ARG A 492 32.00 -11.36 -12.27
N LYS A 493 31.64 -10.47 -11.33
CA LYS A 493 31.90 -9.03 -11.41
C LYS A 493 33.37 -8.75 -11.71
N LEU A 494 33.65 -8.04 -12.81
CA LEU A 494 35.01 -7.74 -13.22
C LEU A 494 35.58 -6.55 -12.46
N HIS A 495 34.75 -5.52 -12.28
CA HIS A 495 35.16 -4.28 -11.64
C HIS A 495 34.62 -4.25 -10.20
N LEU A 496 35.50 -4.48 -9.21
CA LEU A 496 35.15 -4.31 -7.80
C LEU A 496 35.19 -2.83 -7.42
N PHE A 497 34.29 -2.44 -6.52
CA PHE A 497 34.18 -1.10 -6.00
C PHE A 497 35.15 -0.89 -4.82
N ASP A 498 36.33 -0.39 -5.14
CA ASP A 498 37.34 0.03 -4.17
C ASP A 498 37.45 1.57 -4.17
N VAL A 499 36.97 2.21 -3.11
CA VAL A 499 37.06 3.65 -2.88
C VAL A 499 37.76 3.90 -1.56
N ASP A 500 38.90 4.60 -1.62
CA ASP A 500 39.67 5.05 -0.47
C ASP A 500 39.88 6.56 -0.60
N ILE A 501 39.00 7.35 0.03
CA ILE A 501 39.05 8.81 -0.01
C ILE A 501 39.78 9.30 1.24
N GLU A 502 40.83 10.09 1.05
CA GLU A 502 41.55 10.73 2.16
C GLU A 502 40.60 11.57 3.02
N ASN A 503 40.50 11.25 4.33
CA ASN A 503 39.52 11.81 5.27
C ASN A 503 38.04 11.58 4.90
N GLY A 504 37.74 10.58 4.06
CA GLY A 504 36.40 10.22 3.61
C GLY A 504 36.05 8.76 3.87
N PRO A 505 34.93 8.26 3.28
CA PRO A 505 34.54 6.87 3.42
C PRO A 505 35.52 5.95 2.69
N LYS A 506 35.94 4.89 3.39
CA LYS A 506 36.74 3.79 2.85
C LYS A 506 35.85 2.57 2.64
N LEU A 507 35.71 2.11 1.40
CA LEU A 507 34.94 0.94 1.05
C LEU A 507 35.71 0.12 0.02
N LEU A 508 36.24 -1.03 0.45
CA LEU A 508 37.07 -1.91 -0.36
C LEU A 508 36.33 -3.24 -0.57
N GLU A 509 35.61 -3.38 -1.69
CA GLU A 509 34.95 -4.64 -2.05
C GLU A 509 35.97 -5.79 -2.24
N SER A 510 37.21 -5.45 -2.64
CA SER A 510 38.30 -6.41 -2.86
C SER A 510 38.85 -7.11 -1.60
N ASP A 511 38.55 -6.61 -0.40
CA ASP A 511 38.97 -7.24 0.85
C ASP A 511 38.39 -8.66 0.94
N SER A 512 37.12 -8.82 0.57
CA SER A 512 36.35 -10.06 0.71
C SER A 512 35.94 -10.69 -0.63
N THR A 513 35.90 -9.91 -1.71
CA THR A 513 35.41 -10.36 -3.03
C THR A 513 36.57 -10.58 -4.02
N ILE A 514 36.48 -11.62 -4.83
CA ILE A 514 37.42 -11.91 -5.91
C ILE A 514 36.89 -11.31 -7.23
N LYS A 515 37.77 -10.67 -8.01
CA LYS A 515 37.48 -10.19 -9.37
C LYS A 515 37.17 -11.38 -10.29
N GLY A 516 36.16 -11.23 -11.13
CA GLY A 516 35.96 -12.10 -12.28
C GLY A 516 37.14 -12.02 -13.26
N ASN A 517 37.22 -12.98 -14.16
CA ASN A 517 38.35 -13.13 -15.09
C ASN A 517 37.95 -13.13 -16.57
N SER A 518 36.66 -12.96 -16.90
CA SER A 518 36.17 -12.99 -18.28
C SER A 518 34.83 -12.28 -18.44
N ILE A 519 34.56 -11.76 -19.65
CA ILE A 519 33.24 -11.22 -20.01
C ILE A 519 32.38 -12.38 -20.52
N ALA A 520 31.34 -12.74 -19.79
CA ALA A 520 30.40 -13.77 -20.21
C ALA A 520 29.67 -13.35 -21.50
N SER A 521 29.61 -14.23 -22.50
CA SER A 521 28.84 -13.99 -23.72
C SER A 521 27.36 -13.75 -23.41
N PRO A 522 26.66 -12.89 -24.18
CA PRO A 522 25.23 -12.68 -24.02
C PRO A 522 24.45 -14.00 -24.12
N VAL A 523 23.54 -14.22 -23.18
CA VAL A 523 22.76 -15.46 -23.10
C VAL A 523 21.42 -15.31 -23.80
N GLU A 524 21.00 -16.33 -24.54
CA GLU A 524 19.67 -16.37 -25.17
C GLU A 524 18.58 -16.62 -24.12
N THR A 525 17.54 -15.79 -24.15
CA THR A 525 16.42 -15.84 -23.19
C THR A 525 15.10 -15.57 -23.90
N ALA A 526 13.99 -15.69 -23.16
CA ALA A 526 12.66 -15.38 -23.66
C ALA A 526 12.47 -13.89 -24.05
N VAL A 527 13.35 -12.97 -23.62
CA VAL A 527 13.26 -11.53 -23.91
C VAL A 527 14.32 -11.03 -24.89
N GLY A 528 15.16 -11.92 -25.43
CA GLY A 528 16.27 -11.60 -26.33
C GLY A 528 17.63 -12.05 -25.79
N ARG A 529 18.72 -11.58 -26.42
CA ARG A 529 20.10 -11.84 -25.98
C ARG A 529 20.53 -10.88 -24.88
N VAL A 530 20.73 -11.41 -23.67
CA VAL A 530 21.00 -10.64 -22.45
C VAL A 530 22.50 -10.66 -22.14
N GLY A 531 23.14 -9.49 -22.21
CA GLY A 531 24.51 -9.25 -21.75
C GLY A 531 24.54 -8.99 -20.25
N LEU A 532 25.29 -9.82 -19.52
CA LEU A 532 25.38 -9.76 -18.06
C LEU A 532 26.47 -8.79 -17.63
N GLY A 533 26.15 -7.94 -16.66
CA GLY A 533 27.05 -7.04 -15.93
C GLY A 533 26.55 -6.86 -14.50
N ILE A 534 27.32 -6.21 -13.63
CA ILE A 534 26.95 -5.97 -12.22
C ILE A 534 27.42 -4.57 -11.80
N CYS A 535 26.48 -3.73 -11.33
CA CYS A 535 26.75 -2.51 -10.58
C CYS A 535 27.90 -1.65 -11.10
N TYR A 536 29.10 -1.77 -10.53
CA TYR A 536 30.25 -0.96 -10.87
C TYR A 536 30.73 -1.12 -12.31
N ASP A 537 30.45 -2.27 -12.96
CA ASP A 537 30.68 -2.48 -14.40
C ASP A 537 29.99 -1.40 -15.26
N LEU A 538 28.90 -0.80 -14.76
CA LEU A 538 28.18 0.30 -15.41
C LEU A 538 29.10 1.49 -15.71
N ARG A 539 30.16 1.73 -14.90
CA ARG A 539 31.06 2.87 -15.10
C ARG A 539 32.03 2.69 -16.27
N PHE A 540 32.17 1.48 -16.79
CA PHE A 540 33.16 1.13 -17.81
C PHE A 540 32.46 0.94 -19.17
N PRO A 541 32.42 1.96 -20.05
CA PRO A 541 31.73 1.87 -21.36
C PRO A 541 32.24 0.73 -22.24
N GLU A 542 33.51 0.37 -22.10
CA GLU A 542 34.18 -0.71 -22.83
C GLU A 542 33.45 -2.04 -22.62
N PHE A 543 33.03 -2.31 -21.38
CA PHE A 543 32.31 -3.53 -21.03
C PHE A 543 31.02 -3.68 -21.83
N SER A 544 30.22 -2.62 -21.86
CA SER A 544 28.93 -2.60 -22.55
C SER A 544 29.10 -2.67 -24.08
N THR A 545 30.12 -1.98 -24.60
CA THR A 545 30.46 -2.04 -26.02
C THR A 545 30.90 -3.45 -26.44
N LEU A 546 31.70 -4.13 -25.61
CA LEU A 546 32.11 -5.52 -25.86
C LEU A 546 30.90 -6.47 -25.83
N GLN A 547 29.98 -6.32 -24.88
CA GLN A 547 28.76 -7.13 -24.85
C GLN A 547 27.87 -6.90 -26.09
N ARG A 548 27.72 -5.65 -26.54
CA ARG A 548 27.01 -5.35 -27.80
C ARG A 548 27.72 -5.95 -29.01
N LYS A 549 29.06 -5.91 -29.09
CA LYS A 549 29.83 -6.59 -30.14
C LYS A 549 29.60 -8.11 -30.15
N LYS A 550 29.43 -8.72 -28.97
CA LYS A 550 29.05 -10.14 -28.82
C LYS A 550 27.57 -10.43 -29.11
N GLY A 551 26.79 -9.43 -29.53
CA GLY A 551 25.41 -9.60 -29.97
C GLY A 551 24.34 -9.32 -28.91
N ALA A 552 24.69 -8.64 -27.81
CA ALA A 552 23.70 -8.24 -26.80
C ALA A 552 22.59 -7.36 -27.42
N GLU A 553 21.36 -7.65 -27.02
CA GLU A 553 20.15 -6.87 -27.32
C GLU A 553 19.67 -6.14 -26.06
N LEU A 554 19.91 -6.74 -24.90
CA LEU A 554 19.71 -6.19 -23.58
C LEU A 554 21.04 -6.20 -22.82
N LEU A 555 21.30 -5.16 -22.03
CA LEU A 555 22.38 -5.11 -21.05
C LEU A 555 21.77 -5.04 -19.66
N THR A 556 22.38 -5.72 -18.69
CA THR A 556 21.89 -5.73 -17.31
C THR A 556 22.91 -5.14 -16.34
N PHE A 557 22.43 -4.37 -15.37
CA PHE A 557 23.23 -3.85 -14.26
C PHE A 557 22.50 -4.01 -12.91
N PRO A 558 22.27 -5.25 -12.44
CA PRO A 558 21.87 -5.50 -11.05
C PRO A 558 22.82 -4.77 -10.09
N SER A 559 22.28 -4.01 -9.15
CA SER A 559 23.07 -3.03 -8.39
C SER A 559 22.64 -2.81 -6.95
N ALA A 560 23.60 -2.52 -6.08
CA ALA A 560 23.42 -1.92 -4.77
C ALA A 560 24.09 -0.53 -4.70
N PHE A 561 23.66 0.39 -5.56
CA PHE A 561 24.24 1.73 -5.71
C PHE A 561 24.06 2.56 -4.44
N THR A 562 25.11 3.26 -3.99
CA THR A 562 25.03 4.14 -2.81
C THR A 562 24.20 5.39 -3.11
N VAL A 563 23.44 5.90 -2.14
CA VAL A 563 22.53 7.05 -2.31
C VAL A 563 23.22 8.26 -2.95
N LYS A 564 24.36 8.71 -2.40
CA LYS A 564 25.09 9.88 -2.90
C LYS A 564 25.50 9.74 -4.37
N THR A 565 25.96 8.56 -4.78
CA THR A 565 26.37 8.34 -6.17
C THR A 565 25.18 8.05 -7.08
N GLY A 566 24.12 7.45 -6.55
CA GLY A 566 22.89 7.15 -7.28
C GLY A 566 22.18 8.40 -7.75
N ILE A 567 22.03 9.40 -6.88
CA ILE A 567 21.42 10.71 -7.20
C ILE A 567 22.03 11.33 -8.46
N SER A 568 23.35 11.25 -8.61
CA SER A 568 24.06 11.95 -9.70
C SER A 568 24.38 11.06 -10.90
N HIS A 569 24.61 9.75 -10.70
CA HIS A 569 25.20 8.90 -11.73
C HIS A 569 24.29 7.78 -12.24
N TRP A 570 23.25 7.39 -11.51
CA TRP A 570 22.43 6.22 -11.85
C TRP A 570 21.81 6.34 -13.26
N PHE A 571 20.93 7.31 -13.46
CA PHE A 571 20.28 7.49 -14.76
C PHE A 571 21.23 7.90 -15.88
N PRO A 572 22.14 8.90 -15.70
CA PRO A 572 23.03 9.31 -16.78
C PRO A 572 23.88 8.17 -17.32
N LEU A 573 24.43 7.31 -16.45
CA LEU A 573 25.23 6.17 -16.89
C LEU A 573 24.37 5.10 -17.58
N LEU A 574 23.22 4.75 -17.02
CA LEU A 574 22.34 3.73 -17.62
C LEU A 574 21.83 4.17 -18.99
N GLN A 575 21.39 5.42 -19.12
CA GLN A 575 20.95 6.00 -20.40
C GLN A 575 22.11 6.04 -21.40
N ALA A 576 23.31 6.43 -20.98
CA ALA A 576 24.48 6.39 -21.83
C ALA A 576 24.74 4.97 -22.36
N ARG A 577 24.67 3.93 -21.52
CA ARG A 577 24.83 2.53 -21.97
C ARG A 577 23.75 2.11 -22.97
N ALA A 578 22.52 2.53 -22.76
CA ALA A 578 21.41 2.23 -23.66
C ALA A 578 21.62 2.88 -25.04
N ILE A 579 21.93 4.18 -25.06
CA ILE A 579 22.08 5.00 -26.27
C ILE A 579 23.33 4.58 -27.06
N GLU A 580 24.51 4.57 -26.42
CA GLU A 580 25.78 4.34 -27.12
C GLU A 580 25.91 2.91 -27.68
N ASN A 581 25.23 1.96 -27.03
CA ASN A 581 25.23 0.55 -27.42
C ASN A 581 23.96 0.12 -28.13
N GLN A 582 22.98 1.02 -28.31
CA GLN A 582 21.63 0.74 -28.82
C GLN A 582 21.14 -0.63 -28.35
N CYS A 583 21.01 -0.76 -27.04
CA CYS A 583 20.50 -1.94 -26.34
C CYS A 583 19.43 -1.46 -25.36
N TYR A 584 18.47 -2.32 -25.05
CA TYR A 584 17.71 -2.10 -23.82
C TYR A 584 18.66 -2.23 -22.63
N VAL A 585 18.40 -1.47 -21.56
CA VAL A 585 19.13 -1.60 -20.30
C VAL A 585 18.13 -1.96 -19.21
N VAL A 586 18.37 -3.07 -18.51
CA VAL A 586 17.58 -3.51 -17.36
C VAL A 586 18.44 -3.40 -16.11
N ALA A 587 18.08 -2.50 -15.20
CA ALA A 587 18.85 -2.22 -14.00
C ALA A 587 17.99 -2.45 -12.76
N SER A 588 18.01 -3.69 -12.26
CA SER A 588 17.45 -4.03 -10.96
C SER A 588 18.32 -3.44 -9.84
N ALA A 589 17.70 -2.90 -8.80
CA ALA A 589 18.44 -2.19 -7.75
C ALA A 589 17.95 -2.57 -6.35
N GLN A 590 18.90 -2.71 -5.42
CA GLN A 590 18.62 -2.71 -4.00
C GLN A 590 18.15 -1.31 -3.57
N ILE A 591 17.32 -1.25 -2.53
CA ILE A 591 16.71 -0.01 -2.04
C ILE A 591 16.70 0.01 -0.51
N GLY A 592 16.72 1.22 0.06
CA GLY A 592 16.62 1.42 1.51
C GLY A 592 17.89 1.09 2.29
N LYS A 593 17.74 1.10 3.62
CA LYS A 593 18.83 0.90 4.60
C LYS A 593 19.02 -0.58 4.93
N HIS A 594 20.19 -1.13 4.59
CA HIS A 594 20.54 -2.54 4.79
C HIS A 594 21.17 -2.80 6.17
N ASN A 595 21.93 -1.83 6.68
CA ASN A 595 22.47 -1.81 8.04
C ASN A 595 22.83 -0.37 8.45
N ALA A 596 23.42 -0.17 9.64
CA ALA A 596 23.79 1.15 10.15
C ALA A 596 24.61 2.01 9.17
N ASN A 597 25.45 1.37 8.34
CA ASN A 597 26.43 2.04 7.48
C ASN A 597 26.17 1.86 5.98
N ARG A 598 25.11 1.13 5.58
CA ARG A 598 24.83 0.82 4.17
C ARG A 598 23.38 1.10 3.81
N GLU A 599 23.22 1.98 2.82
CA GLU A 599 21.95 2.34 2.23
C GLU A 599 22.07 2.35 0.69
N SER A 600 21.03 1.90 0.00
CA SER A 600 20.99 1.86 -1.47
C SER A 600 19.96 2.80 -2.06
N PHE A 601 20.34 3.40 -3.19
CA PHE A 601 19.56 4.41 -3.91
C PHE A 601 18.23 3.89 -4.46
N GLY A 602 18.16 2.61 -4.86
CA GLY A 602 16.96 2.08 -5.48
C GLY A 602 16.79 2.50 -6.93
N HIS A 603 15.58 2.96 -7.27
CA HIS A 603 15.21 3.41 -8.63
C HIS A 603 15.48 2.37 -9.73
N ALA A 604 15.18 1.10 -9.46
CA ALA A 604 15.26 0.05 -10.47
C ALA A 604 14.46 0.44 -11.72
N CYS A 605 15.01 0.24 -12.91
CA CYS A 605 14.39 0.72 -14.14
C CYS A 605 14.72 -0.12 -15.38
N VAL A 606 13.94 0.11 -16.44
CA VAL A 606 14.17 -0.38 -17.79
C VAL A 606 14.25 0.81 -18.74
N ILE A 607 15.31 0.86 -19.54
CA ILE A 607 15.59 1.92 -20.50
C ILE A 607 15.60 1.31 -21.90
N ASP A 608 14.95 1.97 -22.85
CA ASP A 608 14.92 1.55 -24.25
C ASP A 608 16.23 1.90 -24.99
N PRO A 609 16.44 1.39 -26.21
CA PRO A 609 17.66 1.65 -26.98
C PRO A 609 17.84 3.10 -27.45
N TRP A 610 16.84 3.97 -27.23
CA TRP A 610 16.89 5.40 -27.49
C TRP A 610 17.19 6.23 -26.23
N GLY A 611 17.27 5.58 -25.06
CA GLY A 611 17.55 6.22 -23.78
C GLY A 611 16.32 6.64 -22.98
N SER A 612 15.11 6.31 -23.43
CA SER A 612 13.88 6.59 -22.69
C SER A 612 13.66 5.56 -21.58
N ILE A 613 13.37 6.01 -20.37
CA ILE A 613 12.99 5.13 -19.25
C ILE A 613 11.54 4.69 -19.48
N ILE A 614 11.34 3.41 -19.78
CA ILE A 614 10.03 2.85 -20.14
C ILE A 614 9.34 2.13 -18.97
N ALA A 615 10.08 1.83 -17.91
CA ALA A 615 9.55 1.35 -16.65
C ALA A 615 10.49 1.71 -15.50
N GLN A 616 9.93 2.03 -14.34
CA GLN A 616 10.70 2.35 -13.15
C GLN A 616 9.91 1.93 -11.91
N CYS A 617 10.60 1.33 -10.94
CA CYS A 617 10.04 1.12 -9.62
C CYS A 617 9.81 2.47 -8.92
N PRO A 618 8.70 2.65 -8.18
CA PRO A 618 8.43 3.90 -7.48
C PRO A 618 9.51 4.18 -6.43
N ASN A 619 9.64 5.45 -6.03
CA ASN A 619 10.54 5.84 -4.95
C ASN A 619 9.94 5.43 -3.60
N VAL A 620 10.11 4.16 -3.26
CA VAL A 620 9.55 3.52 -2.07
C VAL A 620 10.63 2.70 -1.42
N THR A 621 10.57 2.53 -0.11
CA THR A 621 11.59 1.78 0.65
C THR A 621 11.28 0.28 0.74
N TYR A 622 10.39 -0.21 -0.12
CA TYR A 622 9.89 -1.57 -0.14
C TYR A 622 10.12 -2.28 -1.50
N PRO A 623 10.59 -3.54 -1.56
CA PRO A 623 10.59 -4.35 -2.77
C PRO A 623 9.31 -4.26 -3.60
N CYS A 624 9.50 -3.90 -4.86
CA CYS A 624 8.46 -3.73 -5.85
C CYS A 624 8.98 -4.19 -7.21
N ILE A 625 8.07 -4.41 -8.15
CA ILE A 625 8.38 -4.83 -9.52
C ILE A 625 7.84 -3.77 -10.45
N ALA A 626 8.64 -3.36 -11.42
CA ALA A 626 8.17 -2.63 -12.60
C ALA A 626 8.12 -3.58 -13.80
N LEU A 627 7.07 -3.46 -14.61
CA LEU A 627 6.88 -4.27 -15.82
C LEU A 627 7.21 -3.42 -17.05
N ALA A 628 7.93 -4.02 -18.00
CA ALA A 628 8.27 -3.39 -19.27
C ALA A 628 8.08 -4.40 -20.41
N GLU A 629 7.62 -3.91 -21.57
CA GLU A 629 7.59 -4.69 -22.80
C GLU A 629 8.88 -4.47 -23.60
N ILE A 630 9.57 -5.56 -23.95
CA ILE A 630 10.78 -5.51 -24.78
C ILE A 630 10.40 -5.75 -26.23
N ASN A 631 10.65 -4.77 -27.10
CA ASN A 631 10.33 -4.84 -28.52
C ASN A 631 11.61 -4.95 -29.36
N LEU A 632 11.97 -6.19 -29.74
CA LEU A 632 13.15 -6.44 -30.58
C LEU A 632 12.98 -5.92 -32.03
N GLY A 633 11.76 -5.68 -32.49
CA GLY A 633 11.50 -5.02 -33.77
C GLY A 633 11.91 -3.55 -33.74
N TYR A 634 11.56 -2.83 -32.67
CA TYR A 634 11.98 -1.45 -32.42
C TYR A 634 13.50 -1.33 -32.28
N LEU A 635 14.13 -2.26 -31.55
CA LEU A 635 15.59 -2.34 -31.45
C LEU A 635 16.27 -2.45 -32.83
N LYS A 636 15.76 -3.35 -33.70
CA LYS A 636 16.29 -3.51 -35.07
C LYS A 636 16.13 -2.23 -35.88
N LYS A 637 14.96 -1.56 -35.77
CA LYS A 637 14.69 -0.28 -36.44
C LYS A 637 15.70 0.80 -36.02
N ILE A 638 15.93 0.99 -34.73
CA ILE A 638 16.92 1.97 -34.21
C ILE A 638 18.31 1.71 -34.78
N ARG A 639 18.76 0.45 -34.76
CA ARG A 639 20.09 0.07 -35.26
C ARG A 639 20.24 0.31 -36.76
N LEU A 640 19.15 0.17 -37.53
CA LEU A 640 19.13 0.43 -38.98
C LEU A 640 19.12 1.93 -39.29
N GLU A 641 18.28 2.70 -38.60
CA GLU A 641 18.11 4.14 -38.85
C GLU A 641 19.30 4.96 -38.34
N MET A 642 20.03 4.45 -37.34
CA MET A 642 21.22 5.09 -36.79
C MET A 642 22.34 4.06 -36.60
N PRO A 643 23.07 3.65 -37.66
CA PRO A 643 24.02 2.54 -37.61
C PRO A 643 25.37 2.89 -36.97
N VAL A 644 25.36 3.37 -35.72
CA VAL A 644 26.55 3.90 -35.02
C VAL A 644 27.70 2.89 -34.89
N PHE A 645 27.39 1.58 -34.87
CA PHE A 645 28.42 0.53 -34.82
C PHE A 645 29.16 0.35 -36.14
N GLU A 646 28.51 0.64 -37.27
CA GLU A 646 29.13 0.62 -38.61
C GLU A 646 30.02 1.86 -38.83
N HIS A 647 29.72 2.96 -38.14
CA HIS A 647 30.49 4.21 -38.20
C HIS A 647 31.75 4.21 -37.32
N ARG A 648 32.01 3.15 -36.54
CA ARG A 648 33.20 3.08 -35.68
C ARG A 648 34.47 2.99 -36.52
N ARG A 649 35.44 3.86 -36.22
CA ARG A 649 36.72 3.96 -36.93
C ARG A 649 37.72 2.92 -36.42
N MET A 650 37.48 1.66 -36.78
CA MET A 650 38.33 0.52 -36.39
C MET A 650 39.77 0.61 -36.94
N ASP A 651 39.99 1.48 -37.93
CA ASP A 651 41.30 1.86 -38.46
C ASP A 651 42.08 2.83 -37.55
N ILE A 652 41.40 3.55 -36.66
CA ILE A 652 41.99 4.52 -35.72
C ILE A 652 42.07 3.95 -34.30
N TYR A 653 41.06 3.20 -33.88
CA TYR A 653 41.02 2.59 -32.55
C TYR A 653 40.36 1.21 -32.61
N SER A 654 40.82 0.30 -31.76
CA SER A 654 40.19 -1.02 -31.60
C SER A 654 39.91 -1.31 -30.14
N LEU A 655 38.68 -1.76 -29.85
CA LEU A 655 38.33 -2.32 -28.56
C LEU A 655 38.21 -3.84 -28.70
N THR A 656 39.12 -4.57 -28.06
CA THR A 656 39.26 -6.03 -28.10
C THR A 656 39.35 -6.61 -26.69
N GLU A 657 38.82 -7.82 -26.50
CA GLU A 657 39.03 -8.62 -25.28
C GLU A 657 40.36 -9.36 -25.40
N ASN A 658 41.15 -9.39 -24.33
CA ASN A 658 42.36 -10.20 -24.27
C ASN A 658 41.92 -11.63 -23.91
N LEU A 659 42.07 -12.55 -24.88
CA LEU A 659 41.73 -13.97 -24.74
C LEU A 659 42.82 -14.76 -24.01
#